data_AF-A0A1Q3EJ26-F1
#
_entry.id   AF-A0A1Q3EJ26-F1
#
_cell.length_a   1.000
_cell.length_b   1.000
_cell.length_c   1.000
_cell.angle_alpha   90.00
_cell.angle_beta   90.00
_cell.angle_gamma   90.00
#
_symmetry.space_group_name_H-M   'P 1'
#
loop_
_entity.id
_entity.type
_entity.pdbx_description
1 polymer ?
#
loop_
_entity_poly.entity_id
_entity_poly.type
_entity_poly.pdbx_seq_one_letter_code
_entity_poly.pdbx_strand_id
1 'polypeptide(L)'
;MLNKTTELPKEFSVKKRQDIFRENKLLQLGINYRGASLVSDEQYTDKDEIFNHTASTVSRFDLFRLIRRRGTQRDMLIRAMISLMTRTSDTPTIFIVRPDGYIGALIGKTFETFAICRHSPALIKDGFLHSWPVTIINRRVTILVLHNILPVGAGPSGLSLALLLLRNGLSVRIVEKQLQFHPGERGAGIQPRTLELYKLLGILPDIIDRSSPPPTNLRSFAMPDDGKPPNFTPIAQSLVNTPDRPLINARMLGQNRQEQLLREHILADYGIQVELGTELKSFEQQPDHVVAHVVNIVDSKIVEESFTVDWLVGADGARGVVRKQLGLTFLGESPEMDAVTGDIYVLGDPLDHLDFSIWRQSDQAEPVIVSMRPCAVQGKNLYQFLIGGGKRKLDIDKISSGRKEMVKAFHELTGRRDIEFGELVWMGLWRPNIRMVDRFGEGRVFLVGDAAHVHSPTGGQGMNSSVQDSFNLAWKLALAQKKLAPQSLLNSYSQERLPVIAAMLNKTTELFQKEFVGKVGQKQEFVRGYELRQLGINYRGAPLVSDEKYTDKDEVNDPYRSGDDGTVRAGDRAPDAPCLAQLGVNETSSTVSLFDLLNTTQHSALVFPGSTGRDFADEVSGTLREYPSNLLKSIFILPRTSSASSFTLSDMTLVDTEGHAYSGYDVAHDTPTVFIVRPDGYIGALVTSGRLGIRNYFSNIFL
;
A
#
# COMPACT_ATOMS: atom_id res chain seq x y z
N MET A 1 -32.39 17.99 -62.47
CA MET A 1 -31.99 16.57 -62.45
C MET A 1 -31.64 16.19 -61.01
N LEU A 2 -32.38 15.23 -60.45
CA LEU A 2 -32.07 14.31 -59.32
C LEU A 2 -31.30 14.89 -58.11
N ASN A 3 -31.94 15.29 -56.99
CA ASN A 3 -32.55 14.49 -55.90
C ASN A 3 -31.67 13.38 -55.28
N LYS A 4 -31.09 13.63 -54.09
CA LYS A 4 -31.51 13.08 -52.77
C LYS A 4 -30.41 13.21 -51.70
N THR A 5 -30.81 13.82 -50.59
CA THR A 5 -30.26 13.68 -49.24
C THR A 5 -30.29 12.21 -48.79
N THR A 6 -29.23 11.75 -48.11
CA THR A 6 -29.31 10.62 -47.16
C THR A 6 -28.60 10.99 -45.87
N GLU A 7 -29.37 10.99 -44.80
CA GLU A 7 -29.01 11.27 -43.43
C GLU A 7 -28.00 10.24 -42.87
N LEU A 8 -27.12 10.70 -41.98
CA LEU A 8 -26.34 9.86 -41.08
C LEU A 8 -27.30 9.18 -40.07
N PRO A 9 -27.18 7.87 -39.79
CA PRO A 9 -27.93 7.28 -38.69
C PRO A 9 -27.39 7.83 -37.36
N LYS A 10 -28.17 8.70 -36.72
CA LYS A 10 -28.14 8.88 -35.28
C LYS A 10 -28.67 7.60 -34.61
N GLU A 11 -28.19 7.35 -33.40
CA GLU A 11 -28.59 6.28 -32.45
C GLU A 11 -27.79 4.96 -32.51
N PHE A 12 -26.69 4.93 -31.74
CA PHE A 12 -26.39 3.77 -30.91
C PHE A 12 -26.86 4.09 -29.48
N SER A 13 -28.10 3.74 -29.14
CA SER A 13 -28.60 3.99 -27.78
C SER A 13 -27.92 3.05 -26.77
N VAL A 14 -27.59 3.61 -25.61
CA VAL A 14 -26.93 2.95 -24.47
C VAL A 14 -27.65 1.66 -24.03
N LYS A 15 -28.97 1.58 -24.29
CA LYS A 15 -29.82 0.44 -23.94
C LYS A 15 -29.44 -0.87 -24.64
N LYS A 16 -28.95 -0.81 -25.88
CA LYS A 16 -28.62 -2.02 -26.68
C LYS A 16 -27.27 -2.66 -26.34
N ARG A 17 -26.41 -1.97 -25.55
CA ARG A 17 -25.17 -2.55 -25.01
C ARG A 17 -25.42 -3.48 -23.82
N GLN A 18 -26.51 -3.27 -23.08
CA GLN A 18 -26.84 -4.04 -21.89
C GLN A 18 -27.54 -5.38 -22.19
N ASP A 19 -28.27 -5.49 -23.31
CA ASP A 19 -29.02 -6.70 -23.65
C ASP A 19 -28.12 -7.86 -24.16
N ILE A 20 -26.96 -7.54 -24.76
CA ILE A 20 -26.01 -8.57 -25.27
C ILE A 20 -25.34 -9.36 -24.13
N PHE A 21 -25.35 -8.84 -22.90
CA PHE A 21 -24.81 -9.56 -21.73
C PHE A 21 -25.84 -10.44 -21.01
N ARG A 22 -27.13 -10.35 -21.33
CA ARG A 22 -28.18 -11.08 -20.58
C ARG A 22 -28.57 -12.43 -21.17
N GLU A 23 -28.24 -12.72 -22.42
CA GLU A 23 -28.60 -14.00 -23.04
C GLU A 23 -27.39 -14.68 -23.67
N ASN A 24 -26.75 -15.58 -22.90
CA ASN A 24 -26.06 -16.73 -23.50
C ASN A 24 -26.12 -17.94 -22.57
N LYS A 25 -27.07 -18.82 -22.88
CA LYS A 25 -27.17 -20.19 -22.37
C LYS A 25 -25.96 -20.98 -22.87
N LEU A 26 -25.04 -21.32 -21.96
CA LEU A 26 -24.01 -22.32 -22.17
C LEU A 26 -24.68 -23.71 -22.17
N LEU A 27 -24.77 -24.36 -23.34
CA LEU A 27 -25.04 -25.79 -23.42
C LEU A 27 -24.27 -26.44 -24.58
N GLN A 28 -23.50 -27.45 -24.19
CA GLN A 28 -23.13 -28.67 -24.94
C GLN A 28 -22.59 -28.53 -26.36
N LEU A 29 -21.31 -28.86 -26.55
CA LEU A 29 -20.90 -29.72 -27.66
C LEU A 29 -19.73 -30.62 -27.22
N GLY A 30 -20.04 -31.89 -27.00
CA GLY A 30 -19.04 -32.96 -26.96
C GLY A 30 -18.77 -33.45 -28.37
N ILE A 31 -17.49 -33.56 -28.76
CA ILE A 31 -17.05 -34.31 -29.94
C ILE A 31 -15.70 -34.97 -29.64
N ASN A 32 -15.60 -36.22 -30.06
CA ASN A 32 -14.53 -37.18 -29.82
C ASN A 32 -13.76 -37.46 -31.13
N TYR A 33 -12.50 -37.90 -31.00
CA TYR A 33 -11.67 -38.69 -31.95
C TYR A 33 -10.73 -38.09 -33.05
N ARG A 34 -9.47 -38.58 -32.92
CA ARG A 34 -8.40 -39.06 -33.85
C ARG A 34 -7.92 -38.29 -35.09
N GLY A 35 -6.58 -38.12 -35.12
CA GLY A 35 -5.72 -38.37 -36.30
C GLY A 35 -5.05 -37.13 -36.93
N ALA A 36 -3.75 -36.93 -36.68
CA ALA A 36 -2.84 -36.22 -37.60
C ALA A 36 -1.37 -36.49 -37.23
N SER A 37 -0.57 -36.80 -38.25
CA SER A 37 0.82 -37.28 -38.25
C SER A 37 1.85 -36.16 -37.95
N LEU A 38 2.97 -36.54 -37.34
CA LEU A 38 4.13 -35.68 -37.05
C LEU A 38 5.05 -35.56 -38.28
N VAL A 39 5.55 -34.36 -38.57
CA VAL A 39 6.70 -34.11 -39.45
C VAL A 39 7.93 -33.88 -38.56
N SER A 40 9.05 -34.52 -38.88
CA SER A 40 10.29 -34.56 -38.09
C SER A 40 11.13 -33.28 -38.20
N ASP A 41 11.72 -32.86 -37.07
CA ASP A 41 12.42 -31.59 -36.81
C ASP A 41 13.81 -31.41 -37.50
N GLU A 42 14.20 -32.24 -38.48
CA GLU A 42 15.62 -32.32 -38.91
C GLU A 42 16.05 -31.43 -40.10
N GLN A 43 15.22 -30.49 -40.59
CA GLN A 43 15.56 -29.77 -41.84
C GLN A 43 15.70 -28.23 -41.77
N TYR A 44 15.60 -27.58 -40.61
CA TYR A 44 15.70 -26.10 -40.55
C TYR A 44 16.61 -25.62 -39.43
N THR A 45 17.66 -24.89 -39.80
CA THR A 45 18.68 -24.34 -38.88
C THR A 45 18.41 -22.87 -38.49
N ASP A 46 17.38 -22.22 -39.04
CA ASP A 46 17.03 -20.82 -38.76
C ASP A 46 15.57 -20.65 -38.26
N LYS A 47 15.38 -19.83 -37.22
CA LYS A 47 14.08 -19.60 -36.56
C LYS A 47 13.12 -18.78 -37.44
N ASP A 48 13.64 -17.94 -38.31
CA ASP A 48 12.84 -17.09 -39.21
C ASP A 48 12.36 -17.83 -40.47
N GLU A 49 13.05 -18.90 -40.89
CA GLU A 49 12.57 -19.81 -41.94
C GLU A 49 11.38 -20.64 -41.48
N ILE A 50 11.43 -21.14 -40.23
CA ILE A 50 10.29 -21.83 -39.60
C ILE A 50 9.08 -20.88 -39.50
N PHE A 51 9.31 -19.60 -39.17
CA PHE A 51 8.28 -18.57 -39.04
C PHE A 51 7.51 -18.34 -40.36
N ASN A 52 8.23 -18.15 -41.47
CA ASN A 52 7.61 -17.91 -42.78
C ASN A 52 6.95 -19.17 -43.37
N HIS A 53 7.51 -20.35 -43.10
CA HIS A 53 6.94 -21.59 -43.62
C HIS A 53 5.67 -22.03 -42.86
N THR A 54 5.62 -21.81 -41.54
CA THR A 54 4.46 -22.18 -40.71
C THR A 54 3.27 -21.24 -40.92
N ALA A 55 3.52 -19.94 -41.17
CA ALA A 55 2.45 -18.96 -41.40
C ALA A 55 1.76 -19.07 -42.77
N SER A 56 2.38 -19.75 -43.73
CA SER A 56 1.86 -19.91 -45.11
C SER A 56 1.11 -21.22 -45.35
N THR A 57 1.26 -22.22 -44.48
CA THR A 57 0.71 -23.58 -44.69
C THR A 57 -0.31 -24.05 -43.64
N VAL A 58 -0.49 -23.35 -42.52
CA VAL A 58 -1.30 -23.83 -41.38
C VAL A 58 -2.66 -23.13 -41.33
N SER A 59 -3.75 -23.91 -41.28
CA SER A 59 -5.12 -23.37 -41.16
C SER A 59 -5.32 -22.64 -39.81
N ARG A 60 -6.25 -21.67 -39.76
CA ARG A 60 -6.58 -20.91 -38.53
C ARG A 60 -6.84 -21.85 -37.33
N PHE A 61 -7.50 -22.98 -37.54
CA PHE A 61 -7.83 -23.97 -36.51
C PHE A 61 -6.63 -24.80 -36.01
N ASP A 62 -5.63 -25.04 -36.84
CA ASP A 62 -4.48 -25.86 -36.48
C ASP A 62 -3.43 -25.08 -35.67
N LEU A 63 -3.35 -23.76 -35.88
CA LEU A 63 -2.52 -22.86 -35.06
C LEU A 63 -3.01 -22.81 -33.60
N PHE A 64 -4.34 -22.80 -33.38
CA PHE A 64 -4.95 -22.89 -32.04
C PHE A 64 -4.60 -24.20 -31.32
N ARG A 65 -4.47 -25.32 -32.06
CA ARG A 65 -4.03 -26.61 -31.49
C ARG A 65 -2.55 -26.60 -31.11
N LEU A 66 -1.70 -25.89 -31.89
CA LEU A 66 -0.27 -25.78 -31.63
C LEU A 66 0.04 -24.96 -30.36
N ILE A 67 -0.66 -23.83 -30.16
CA ILE A 67 -0.54 -22.95 -28.97
C ILE A 67 -0.81 -23.72 -27.67
N ARG A 68 -1.79 -24.63 -27.69
CA ARG A 68 -2.16 -25.45 -26.53
C ARG A 68 -1.06 -26.44 -26.13
N ARG A 69 -0.27 -26.96 -27.09
CA ARG A 69 0.64 -28.10 -26.86
C ARG A 69 2.11 -27.75 -26.58
N ARG A 70 2.65 -26.65 -27.11
CA ARG A 70 4.08 -26.30 -26.92
C ARG A 70 4.24 -25.28 -25.80
N GLY A 71 5.14 -25.51 -24.84
CA GLY A 71 5.34 -24.64 -23.67
C GLY A 71 6.34 -23.50 -23.90
N THR A 72 7.45 -23.76 -24.59
CA THR A 72 8.59 -22.82 -24.74
C THR A 72 8.58 -22.01 -26.04
N GLN A 73 7.59 -22.21 -26.93
CA GLN A 73 7.42 -21.47 -28.19
C GLN A 73 6.07 -20.71 -28.26
N ARG A 74 5.37 -20.52 -27.13
CA ARG A 74 4.01 -19.95 -27.08
C ARG A 74 3.93 -18.50 -27.54
N ASP A 75 4.93 -17.69 -27.22
CA ASP A 75 4.96 -16.26 -27.58
C ASP A 75 5.02 -16.05 -29.10
N MET A 76 5.77 -16.90 -29.80
CA MET A 76 5.86 -16.88 -31.26
C MET A 76 4.53 -17.22 -31.93
N LEU A 77 3.76 -18.13 -31.33
CA LEU A 77 2.46 -18.56 -31.86
C LEU A 77 1.34 -17.55 -31.60
N ILE A 78 1.34 -16.86 -30.44
CA ILE A 78 0.40 -15.75 -30.18
C ILE A 78 0.69 -14.58 -31.14
N ARG A 79 1.99 -14.26 -31.36
CA ARG A 79 2.43 -13.27 -32.37
C ARG A 79 1.98 -13.63 -33.78
N ALA A 80 2.12 -14.91 -34.18
CA ALA A 80 1.65 -15.40 -35.46
C ALA A 80 0.13 -15.31 -35.59
N MET A 81 -0.62 -15.61 -34.52
CA MET A 81 -2.08 -15.55 -34.51
C MET A 81 -2.60 -14.12 -34.67
N ILE A 82 -2.07 -13.14 -33.92
CA ILE A 82 -2.45 -11.73 -34.03
C ILE A 82 -2.11 -11.19 -35.43
N SER A 83 -0.91 -11.48 -35.94
CA SER A 83 -0.47 -11.08 -37.29
C SER A 83 -1.31 -11.70 -38.41
N LEU A 84 -1.68 -12.99 -38.28
CA LEU A 84 -2.54 -13.68 -39.24
C LEU A 84 -3.97 -13.10 -39.22
N MET A 85 -4.51 -12.79 -38.05
CA MET A 85 -5.84 -12.20 -37.90
C MET A 85 -5.93 -10.77 -38.41
N THR A 86 -4.86 -9.97 -38.28
CA THR A 86 -4.82 -8.60 -38.81
C THR A 86 -4.52 -8.52 -40.31
N ARG A 87 -3.77 -9.49 -40.88
CA ARG A 87 -3.50 -9.55 -42.33
C ARG A 87 -4.65 -10.07 -43.18
N THR A 88 -5.61 -10.79 -42.59
CA THR A 88 -6.64 -11.54 -43.35
C THR A 88 -8.07 -11.06 -43.13
N SER A 89 -8.27 -9.90 -42.48
CA SER A 89 -9.59 -9.38 -42.15
C SER A 89 -9.72 -7.90 -42.49
N ASP A 90 -10.59 -7.58 -43.46
CA ASP A 90 -11.08 -6.20 -43.71
C ASP A 90 -12.07 -5.73 -42.63
N THR A 91 -12.36 -6.57 -41.63
CA THR A 91 -13.33 -6.31 -40.57
C THR A 91 -12.64 -5.72 -39.33
N PRO A 92 -13.15 -4.60 -38.77
CA PRO A 92 -12.61 -4.03 -37.53
C PRO A 92 -12.59 -5.07 -36.41
N THR A 93 -11.44 -5.22 -35.77
CA THR A 93 -11.25 -6.21 -34.70
C THR A 93 -10.84 -5.50 -33.41
N ILE A 94 -11.64 -5.63 -32.36
CA ILE A 94 -11.31 -5.09 -31.02
C ILE A 94 -10.79 -6.25 -30.17
N PHE A 95 -9.57 -6.15 -29.66
CA PHE A 95 -9.04 -7.13 -28.70
C PHE A 95 -9.26 -6.61 -27.29
N ILE A 96 -9.89 -7.43 -26.44
CA ILE A 96 -10.04 -7.15 -25.01
C ILE A 96 -9.05 -8.06 -24.29
N VAL A 97 -7.99 -7.46 -23.74
CA VAL A 97 -7.01 -8.20 -22.94
C VAL A 97 -7.37 -8.00 -21.48
N ARG A 98 -7.77 -9.08 -20.82
CA ARG A 98 -8.05 -9.07 -19.39
C ARG A 98 -6.76 -9.39 -18.61
N PRO A 99 -6.57 -8.78 -17.44
CA PRO A 99 -5.42 -9.05 -16.56
C PRO A 99 -5.30 -10.53 -16.11
N ASP A 100 -6.38 -11.31 -16.14
CA ASP A 100 -6.40 -12.75 -15.84
C ASP A 100 -5.94 -13.64 -17.03
N GLY A 101 -5.39 -13.03 -18.08
CA GLY A 101 -4.81 -13.71 -19.25
C GLY A 101 -5.81 -14.00 -20.39
N TYR A 102 -7.08 -13.62 -20.24
CA TYR A 102 -8.08 -13.84 -21.29
C TYR A 102 -7.95 -12.78 -22.38
N ILE A 103 -7.97 -13.22 -23.64
CA ILE A 103 -8.01 -12.35 -24.80
C ILE A 103 -9.35 -12.60 -25.53
N GLY A 104 -10.28 -11.65 -25.45
CA GLY A 104 -11.47 -11.64 -26.30
C GLY A 104 -11.19 -10.89 -27.60
N ALA A 105 -11.80 -11.30 -28.71
CA ALA A 105 -11.80 -10.50 -29.94
C ALA A 105 -13.23 -10.25 -30.41
N LEU A 106 -13.58 -8.99 -30.63
CA LEU A 106 -14.81 -8.60 -31.31
C LEU A 106 -14.49 -8.42 -32.79
N ILE A 107 -14.96 -9.33 -33.64
CA ILE A 107 -14.76 -9.27 -35.10
C ILE A 107 -16.10 -8.87 -35.73
N GLY A 108 -16.22 -7.63 -36.21
CA GLY A 108 -17.48 -7.11 -36.76
C GLY A 108 -18.58 -6.95 -35.70
N LYS A 109 -19.64 -7.77 -35.75
CA LYS A 109 -20.74 -7.79 -34.75
C LYS A 109 -20.72 -9.02 -33.84
N THR A 110 -19.72 -9.89 -33.99
CA THR A 110 -19.64 -11.18 -33.31
C THR A 110 -18.57 -11.10 -32.23
N PHE A 111 -18.92 -11.45 -30.99
CA PHE A 111 -17.98 -11.53 -29.88
C PHE A 111 -17.48 -12.97 -29.78
N GLU A 112 -16.19 -13.19 -30.06
CA GLU A 112 -15.55 -14.49 -29.86
C GLU A 112 -14.61 -14.40 -28.66
N THR A 113 -14.91 -15.19 -27.62
CA THR A 113 -14.09 -15.26 -26.41
C THR A 113 -13.03 -16.33 -26.59
N PHE A 114 -11.75 -15.95 -26.63
CA PHE A 114 -10.65 -16.92 -26.66
C PHE A 114 -10.07 -17.06 -25.25
N ALA A 115 -10.32 -18.21 -24.63
CA ALA A 115 -9.68 -18.57 -23.37
C ALA A 115 -8.23 -19.02 -23.65
N ILE A 116 -7.28 -18.09 -23.64
CA ILE A 116 -5.85 -18.42 -23.62
C ILE A 116 -5.45 -18.60 -22.15
N CYS A 117 -5.72 -19.81 -21.64
CA CYS A 117 -5.28 -20.45 -20.39
C CYS A 117 -4.79 -19.60 -19.19
N ARG A 118 -5.35 -19.97 -18.03
CA ARG A 118 -5.18 -19.42 -16.66
C ARG A 118 -3.76 -19.31 -16.06
N HIS A 119 -2.68 -19.80 -16.66
CA HIS A 119 -1.39 -19.95 -15.95
C HIS A 119 -0.18 -19.63 -16.83
N SER A 120 0.12 -18.36 -17.07
CA SER A 120 1.47 -17.97 -17.49
C SER A 120 1.82 -16.52 -17.08
N PRO A 121 2.60 -16.33 -16.01
CA PRO A 121 3.12 -15.01 -15.59
C PRO A 121 4.06 -14.35 -16.62
N ALA A 122 4.46 -15.06 -17.68
CA ALA A 122 5.46 -14.61 -18.64
C ALA A 122 4.98 -13.49 -19.58
N LEU A 123 3.68 -13.38 -19.86
CA LEU A 123 3.11 -12.35 -20.73
C LEU A 123 3.27 -10.91 -20.18
N ILE A 124 3.55 -10.76 -18.89
CA ILE A 124 3.68 -9.48 -18.19
C ILE A 124 5.16 -9.08 -18.01
N LYS A 125 6.09 -10.06 -17.98
CA LYS A 125 7.51 -9.86 -17.66
C LYS A 125 8.31 -9.09 -18.73
N ASP A 126 7.90 -9.12 -19.99
CA ASP A 126 8.66 -8.52 -21.09
C ASP A 126 8.16 -7.12 -21.53
N GLY A 127 7.33 -6.44 -20.71
CA GLY A 127 6.89 -5.06 -21.01
C GLY A 127 6.04 -4.89 -22.29
N PHE A 128 5.51 -5.99 -22.83
CA PHE A 128 4.95 -6.02 -24.18
C PHE A 128 3.54 -5.41 -24.31
N LEU A 129 2.80 -5.23 -23.20
CA LEU A 129 1.46 -4.61 -23.19
C LEU A 129 1.47 -3.09 -22.96
N HIS A 130 2.58 -2.51 -22.51
CA HIS A 130 2.67 -1.08 -22.18
C HIS A 130 3.38 -0.23 -23.26
N SER A 131 3.92 -0.85 -24.32
CA SER A 131 4.79 -0.17 -25.29
C SER A 131 4.43 -0.42 -26.77
N TRP A 132 3.14 -0.56 -27.09
CA TRP A 132 2.71 -0.41 -28.49
C TRP A 132 2.37 1.07 -28.76
N PRO A 133 3.22 1.84 -29.47
CA PRO A 133 2.65 2.69 -30.50
C PRO A 133 2.01 1.73 -31.50
N VAL A 134 0.69 1.65 -31.51
CA VAL A 134 -0.02 0.90 -32.55
C VAL A 134 0.43 1.50 -33.88
N THR A 135 1.36 0.83 -34.58
CA THR A 135 1.60 1.14 -35.98
C THR A 135 0.37 0.63 -36.70
N ILE A 136 -0.57 1.55 -36.94
CA ILE A 136 -1.80 1.32 -37.69
C ILE A 136 -1.37 1.07 -39.14
N ILE A 137 -1.01 -0.17 -39.46
CA ILE A 137 -0.98 -0.61 -40.85
C ILE A 137 -2.42 -1.00 -41.17
N ASN A 138 -3.15 -0.04 -41.75
CA ASN A 138 -4.54 -0.13 -42.20
C ASN A 138 -5.59 -0.50 -41.13
N ARG A 139 -6.20 0.56 -40.57
CA ARG A 139 -7.54 0.68 -39.97
C ARG A 139 -8.01 -0.39 -38.93
N ARG A 140 -8.18 0.13 -37.71
CA ARG A 140 -9.09 -0.29 -36.61
C ARG A 140 -8.73 -1.58 -35.86
N VAL A 141 -7.70 -1.46 -35.02
CA VAL A 141 -7.53 -2.29 -33.81
C VAL A 141 -7.59 -1.38 -32.59
N THR A 142 -8.48 -1.68 -31.64
CA THR A 142 -8.58 -1.01 -30.32
C THR A 142 -8.32 -2.06 -29.26
N ILE A 143 -7.38 -1.81 -28.35
CA ILE A 143 -7.09 -2.66 -27.19
C ILE A 143 -7.64 -1.94 -25.97
N LEU A 144 -8.57 -2.56 -25.25
CA LEU A 144 -9.11 -2.04 -23.99
C LEU A 144 -8.43 -2.75 -22.82
N VAL A 145 -7.62 -2.03 -22.07
CA VAL A 145 -7.11 -2.48 -20.76
C VAL A 145 -8.05 -1.90 -19.71
N LEU A 146 -8.82 -2.77 -19.05
CA LEU A 146 -9.71 -2.37 -17.95
C LEU A 146 -8.88 -2.28 -16.66
N HIS A 147 -8.59 -1.06 -16.24
CA HIS A 147 -8.07 -0.80 -14.91
C HIS A 147 -9.24 -0.61 -13.96
N ASN A 148 -9.29 -1.41 -12.89
CA ASN A 148 -10.45 -1.41 -11.99
C ASN A 148 -10.32 -0.33 -10.92
N ILE A 149 -9.10 0.09 -10.59
CA ILE A 149 -8.83 1.02 -9.50
C ILE A 149 -7.78 2.05 -9.92
N LEU A 150 -8.06 3.32 -9.63
CA LEU A 150 -7.19 4.46 -9.91
C LEU A 150 -6.69 5.13 -8.61
N PRO A 151 -5.51 4.75 -8.10
CA PRO A 151 -4.77 5.59 -7.15
C PRO A 151 -4.26 6.86 -7.83
N VAL A 152 -4.61 8.01 -7.27
CA VAL A 152 -4.27 9.34 -7.77
C VAL A 152 -3.23 9.95 -6.84
N GLY A 153 -1.98 9.99 -7.26
CA GLY A 153 -0.81 10.41 -6.47
C GLY A 153 0.10 9.23 -6.13
N ALA A 154 1.40 9.40 -6.36
CA ALA A 154 2.43 8.37 -6.15
C ALA A 154 3.28 8.63 -4.90
N GLY A 155 2.67 9.17 -3.85
CA GLY A 155 3.26 9.25 -2.51
C GLY A 155 3.19 7.93 -1.74
N PRO A 156 3.59 7.92 -0.45
CA PRO A 156 3.72 6.68 0.33
C PRO A 156 2.41 5.91 0.48
N SER A 157 1.28 6.60 0.67
CA SER A 157 -0.05 5.97 0.73
C SER A 157 -0.48 5.39 -0.61
N GLY A 158 -0.42 6.19 -1.68
CA GLY A 158 -0.83 5.76 -3.03
C GLY A 158 -0.05 4.55 -3.54
N LEU A 159 1.27 4.53 -3.33
CA LEU A 159 2.13 3.41 -3.71
C LEU A 159 1.91 2.17 -2.82
N SER A 160 1.74 2.36 -1.51
CA SER A 160 1.44 1.24 -0.60
C SER A 160 0.09 0.60 -0.95
N LEU A 161 -0.94 1.41 -1.19
CA LEU A 161 -2.25 0.97 -1.64
C LEU A 161 -2.16 0.20 -2.96
N ALA A 162 -1.48 0.77 -3.96
CA ALA A 162 -1.33 0.11 -5.26
C ALA A 162 -0.68 -1.27 -5.13
N LEU A 163 0.40 -1.40 -4.37
CA LEU A 163 1.08 -2.67 -4.14
C LEU A 163 0.18 -3.69 -3.42
N LEU A 164 -0.60 -3.26 -2.42
CA LEU A 164 -1.57 -4.11 -1.72
C LEU A 164 -2.69 -4.61 -2.64
N LEU A 165 -3.21 -3.75 -3.51
CA LEU A 165 -4.26 -4.11 -4.47
C LEU A 165 -3.73 -5.06 -5.56
N LEU A 166 -2.52 -4.82 -6.06
CA LEU A 166 -1.83 -5.70 -7.00
C LEU A 166 -1.56 -7.09 -6.40
N ARG A 167 -1.13 -7.15 -5.14
CA ARG A 167 -1.01 -8.42 -4.38
C ARG A 167 -2.34 -9.15 -4.21
N ASN A 168 -3.42 -8.38 -4.10
CA ASN A 168 -4.78 -8.93 -4.12
C ASN A 168 -5.25 -9.34 -5.53
N GLY A 169 -4.40 -9.28 -6.56
CA GLY A 169 -4.72 -9.70 -7.93
C GLY A 169 -5.65 -8.73 -8.66
N LEU A 170 -5.69 -7.45 -8.25
CA LEU A 170 -6.48 -6.42 -8.92
C LEU A 170 -5.65 -5.64 -9.93
N SER A 171 -6.32 -5.08 -10.93
CA SER A 171 -5.71 -4.18 -11.91
C SER A 171 -5.75 -2.74 -11.42
N VAL A 172 -4.59 -2.08 -11.47
CA VAL A 172 -4.36 -0.73 -10.96
C VAL A 172 -3.74 0.13 -12.06
N ARG A 173 -4.17 1.40 -12.16
CA ARG A 173 -3.50 2.47 -12.91
C ARG A 173 -3.07 3.54 -11.94
N ILE A 174 -1.79 3.92 -11.89
CA ILE A 174 -1.27 4.89 -10.92
C ILE A 174 -0.88 6.16 -11.66
N VAL A 175 -1.51 7.28 -11.33
CA VAL A 175 -1.23 8.58 -11.97
C VAL A 175 -0.57 9.54 -10.98
N GLU A 176 0.43 10.30 -11.45
CA GLU A 176 1.13 11.31 -10.69
C GLU A 176 1.31 12.57 -11.52
N LYS A 177 0.91 13.72 -10.96
CA LYS A 177 0.93 15.00 -11.67
C LYS A 177 2.35 15.56 -11.85
N GLN A 178 3.28 15.22 -10.95
CA GLN A 178 4.67 15.66 -11.09
C GLN A 178 5.31 14.98 -12.30
N LEU A 179 6.17 15.72 -13.01
CA LEU A 179 6.94 15.18 -14.16
C LEU A 179 8.08 14.27 -13.71
N GLN A 180 8.50 14.38 -12.44
CA GLN A 180 9.57 13.61 -11.83
C GLN A 180 9.21 13.31 -10.39
N PHE A 181 9.72 12.21 -9.86
CA PHE A 181 9.58 11.90 -8.44
C PHE A 181 10.32 12.91 -7.57
N HIS A 182 9.83 13.14 -6.36
CA HIS A 182 10.46 14.08 -5.44
C HIS A 182 11.87 13.59 -5.04
N PRO A 183 12.92 14.42 -5.14
CA PRO A 183 14.29 13.96 -4.99
C PRO A 183 14.74 13.79 -3.53
N GLY A 184 14.07 14.39 -2.54
CA GLY A 184 14.54 14.38 -1.15
C GLY A 184 13.52 14.06 -0.05
N GLU A 185 13.99 14.12 1.20
CA GLU A 185 13.34 13.60 2.40
C GLU A 185 12.34 14.61 2.99
N ARG A 186 11.05 14.49 2.66
CA ARG A 186 9.99 15.23 3.37
C ARG A 186 9.65 14.63 4.74
N GLY A 187 9.95 13.36 4.91
CA GLY A 187 9.91 12.59 6.16
C GLY A 187 10.89 11.43 6.05
N ALA A 188 11.32 10.88 7.18
CA ALA A 188 12.29 9.77 7.18
C ALA A 188 12.04 8.71 8.26
N GLY A 189 11.29 9.02 9.31
CA GLY A 189 11.03 8.08 10.40
C GLY A 189 9.98 7.03 10.01
N ILE A 190 10.36 5.76 10.03
CA ILE A 190 9.45 4.62 9.92
C ILE A 190 9.22 4.08 11.33
N GLN A 191 7.97 4.15 11.79
CA GLN A 191 7.56 3.71 13.11
C GLN A 191 7.40 2.18 13.20
N PRO A 192 7.54 1.58 14.39
CA PRO A 192 7.37 0.15 14.64
C PRO A 192 6.16 -0.49 13.96
N ARG A 193 4.97 0.10 14.12
CA ARG A 193 3.75 -0.44 13.47
C ARG A 193 3.89 -0.52 11.95
N THR A 194 4.51 0.48 11.32
CA THR A 194 4.75 0.50 9.87
C THR A 194 5.78 -0.55 9.46
N LEU A 195 6.82 -0.81 10.27
CA LEU A 195 7.77 -1.89 10.01
C LEU A 195 7.09 -3.26 10.00
N GLU A 196 6.15 -3.49 10.92
CA GLU A 196 5.37 -4.73 10.96
C GLU A 196 4.44 -4.85 9.76
N LEU A 197 3.83 -3.74 9.31
CA LEU A 197 3.07 -3.73 8.06
C LEU A 197 3.96 -4.04 6.86
N TYR A 198 5.20 -3.56 6.82
CA TYR A 198 6.16 -3.94 5.78
C TYR A 198 6.66 -5.37 5.87
N LYS A 199 6.64 -5.98 7.07
CA LYS A 199 6.81 -7.43 7.24
C LYS A 199 5.66 -8.18 6.59
N LEU A 200 4.41 -7.81 6.88
CA LEU A 200 3.21 -8.43 6.28
C LEU A 200 3.16 -8.24 4.75
N LEU A 201 3.62 -7.07 4.28
CA LEU A 201 3.78 -6.76 2.87
C LEU A 201 5.05 -7.39 2.27
N GLY A 202 5.85 -8.13 3.02
CA GLY A 202 7.01 -8.87 2.51
C GLY A 202 8.12 -7.99 1.90
N ILE A 203 8.19 -6.71 2.23
CA ILE A 203 9.24 -5.78 1.77
C ILE A 203 10.17 -5.31 2.89
N LEU A 204 9.97 -5.81 4.12
CA LEU A 204 10.79 -5.43 5.26
C LEU A 204 12.30 -5.66 5.06
N PRO A 205 12.78 -6.78 4.47
CA PRO A 205 14.21 -6.98 4.28
C PRO A 205 14.87 -5.82 3.51
N ASP A 206 14.27 -5.39 2.39
CA ASP A 206 14.75 -4.26 1.59
C ASP A 206 14.65 -2.92 2.33
N ILE A 207 13.60 -2.74 3.15
CA ILE A 207 13.47 -1.57 4.02
C ILE A 207 14.61 -1.54 5.06
N ILE A 208 14.93 -2.67 5.69
CA ILE A 208 15.99 -2.76 6.71
C ILE A 208 17.35 -2.50 6.09
N ASP A 209 17.64 -3.12 4.94
CA ASP A 209 18.89 -2.96 4.19
C ASP A 209 19.16 -1.50 3.81
N ARG A 210 18.13 -0.78 3.35
CA ARG A 210 18.28 0.60 2.88
C ARG A 210 18.15 1.67 3.96
N SER A 211 17.70 1.30 5.16
CA SER A 211 17.47 2.21 6.28
C SER A 211 18.63 2.24 7.28
N SER A 212 18.60 3.18 8.22
CA SER A 212 19.53 3.25 9.34
C SER A 212 18.78 3.38 10.67
N PRO A 213 19.42 3.12 11.83
CA PRO A 213 18.86 3.51 13.12
C PRO A 213 18.57 5.02 13.19
N PRO A 214 17.62 5.47 14.02
CA PRO A 214 17.39 6.88 14.27
C PRO A 214 18.60 7.55 14.94
N PRO A 215 18.74 8.89 14.80
CA PRO A 215 19.78 9.61 15.52
C PRO A 215 19.71 9.37 17.03
N THR A 216 20.85 9.19 17.67
CA THR A 216 20.91 8.78 19.08
C THR A 216 20.61 9.96 20.00
N ASN A 217 21.29 11.08 19.77
CA ASN A 217 21.17 12.27 20.58
C ASN A 217 20.77 13.49 19.76
N LEU A 218 20.11 14.42 20.44
CA LEU A 218 20.01 15.81 20.05
C LEU A 218 21.17 16.58 20.67
N ARG A 219 22.02 17.18 19.83
CA ARG A 219 23.12 18.07 20.22
C ARG A 219 22.64 19.51 20.10
N SER A 220 22.38 20.13 21.24
CA SER A 220 21.86 21.50 21.31
C SER A 220 22.98 22.50 21.55
N PHE A 221 23.14 23.44 20.61
CA PHE A 221 24.11 24.52 20.61
C PHE A 221 23.43 25.87 20.86
N ALA A 222 24.17 26.83 21.42
CA ALA A 222 23.77 28.23 21.44
C ALA A 222 23.71 28.79 20.01
N MET A 223 22.95 29.87 19.80
CA MET A 223 22.89 30.57 18.51
C MET A 223 23.06 32.09 18.70
N PRO A 224 24.16 32.71 18.22
CA PRO A 224 25.30 32.08 17.54
C PRO A 224 26.03 31.05 18.39
N ASP A 225 26.71 30.10 17.73
CA ASP A 225 27.51 29.07 18.37
C ASP A 225 28.67 29.73 19.13
N ASP A 226 28.80 29.43 20.42
CA ASP A 226 29.79 30.04 21.31
C ASP A 226 31.06 29.19 21.47
N GLY A 227 31.16 28.09 20.71
CA GLY A 227 32.29 27.17 20.73
C GLY A 227 32.32 26.27 21.98
N LYS A 228 31.33 26.34 22.87
CA LYS A 228 31.23 25.43 24.00
C LYS A 228 30.69 24.06 23.56
N PRO A 229 30.98 22.99 24.32
CA PRO A 229 30.36 21.69 24.06
C PRO A 229 28.82 21.78 24.06
N PRO A 230 28.14 21.07 23.15
CA PRO A 230 26.68 21.08 23.10
C PRO A 230 26.09 20.38 24.32
N ASN A 231 24.84 20.74 24.63
CA ASN A 231 24.01 19.94 25.53
C ASN A 231 23.51 18.69 24.80
N PHE A 232 23.71 17.52 25.39
CA PHE A 232 23.24 16.25 24.85
C PHE A 232 21.89 15.88 25.45
N THR A 233 20.91 15.59 24.61
CA THR A 233 19.63 15.02 25.03
C THR A 233 19.39 13.72 24.26
N PRO A 234 19.24 12.56 24.93
CA PRO A 234 18.85 11.34 24.26
C PRO A 234 17.49 11.49 23.58
N ILE A 235 17.39 11.13 22.30
CA ILE A 235 16.13 11.24 21.52
C ILE A 235 15.64 9.91 20.95
N ALA A 236 16.53 8.92 20.85
CA ALA A 236 16.15 7.55 20.55
C ALA A 236 16.25 6.68 21.82
N GLN A 237 15.17 5.98 22.14
CA GLN A 237 15.20 4.89 23.09
C GLN A 237 15.33 3.57 22.32
N SER A 238 16.47 2.89 22.53
CA SER A 238 16.63 1.50 22.10
C SER A 238 15.92 0.61 23.12
N LEU A 239 14.77 0.08 22.73
CA LEU A 239 14.01 -0.88 23.53
C LEU A 239 14.38 -2.30 23.11
N VAL A 240 14.30 -3.24 24.06
CA VAL A 240 14.48 -4.66 23.77
C VAL A 240 13.22 -5.16 23.06
N ASN A 241 13.40 -5.87 21.95
CA ASN A 241 12.30 -6.55 21.28
C ASN A 241 11.68 -7.58 22.24
N THR A 242 10.36 -7.66 22.24
CA THR A 242 9.62 -8.71 22.94
C THR A 242 9.04 -9.69 21.92
N PRO A 243 8.69 -10.93 22.32
CA PRO A 243 8.09 -11.90 21.41
C PRO A 243 6.84 -11.39 20.68
N ASP A 244 6.02 -10.56 21.33
CA ASP A 244 4.81 -9.95 20.76
C ASP A 244 5.10 -8.72 19.87
N ARG A 245 6.22 -8.04 20.10
CA ARG A 245 6.63 -6.78 19.44
C ARG A 245 8.09 -6.88 18.96
N PRO A 246 8.36 -7.68 17.91
CA PRO A 246 9.72 -8.00 17.45
C PRO A 246 10.41 -6.86 16.68
N LEU A 247 9.69 -5.78 16.38
CA LEU A 247 10.18 -4.64 15.59
C LEU A 247 9.95 -3.33 16.35
N ILE A 248 10.31 -3.31 17.65
CA ILE A 248 9.91 -2.24 18.55
C ILE A 248 10.62 -0.91 18.27
N ASN A 249 11.76 -0.92 17.58
CA ASN A 249 12.58 0.28 17.32
C ASN A 249 12.35 0.85 15.92
N ALA A 250 12.17 2.17 15.85
CA ALA A 250 12.02 2.89 14.58
C ALA A 250 13.26 2.78 13.68
N ARG A 251 13.07 3.06 12.40
CA ARG A 251 14.14 3.12 11.38
C ARG A 251 14.07 4.45 10.62
N MET A 252 15.19 4.86 10.04
CA MET A 252 15.30 6.05 9.20
C MET A 252 15.51 5.66 7.75
N LEU A 253 14.57 6.05 6.89
CA LEU A 253 14.68 5.93 5.44
C LEU A 253 13.93 7.12 4.84
N GLY A 254 14.63 7.95 4.08
CA GLY A 254 14.04 9.08 3.37
C GLY A 254 12.80 8.69 2.56
N GLN A 255 11.74 9.49 2.67
CA GLN A 255 10.45 9.23 2.01
C GLN A 255 10.62 9.00 0.50
N ASN A 256 11.45 9.80 -0.18
CA ASN A 256 11.80 9.63 -1.59
C ASN A 256 12.33 8.21 -1.90
N ARG A 257 13.19 7.67 -1.03
CA ARG A 257 13.80 6.35 -1.17
C ARG A 257 12.83 5.22 -0.81
N GLN A 258 11.96 5.44 0.16
CA GLN A 258 10.87 4.52 0.49
C GLN A 258 9.86 4.41 -0.66
N GLU A 259 9.46 5.56 -1.23
CA GLU A 259 8.60 5.59 -2.41
C GLU A 259 9.30 4.93 -3.61
N GLN A 260 10.60 5.14 -3.78
CA GLN A 260 11.39 4.46 -4.83
C GLN A 260 11.34 2.94 -4.65
N LEU A 261 11.57 2.44 -3.44
CA LEU A 261 11.51 1.01 -3.15
C LEU A 261 10.12 0.44 -3.48
N LEU A 262 9.03 1.13 -3.11
CA LEU A 262 7.67 0.68 -3.46
C LEU A 262 7.45 0.63 -4.98
N ARG A 263 7.95 1.63 -5.73
CA ARG A 263 7.89 1.63 -7.21
C ARG A 263 8.71 0.50 -7.81
N GLU A 264 9.88 0.19 -7.26
CA GLU A 264 10.72 -0.92 -7.70
C GLU A 264 10.00 -2.26 -7.54
N HIS A 265 9.33 -2.51 -6.40
CA HIS A 265 8.51 -3.72 -6.23
C HIS A 265 7.30 -3.75 -7.19
N ILE A 266 6.57 -2.65 -7.34
CA ILE A 266 5.43 -2.58 -8.26
C ILE A 266 5.86 -2.90 -9.69
N LEU A 267 7.01 -2.36 -10.12
CA LEU A 267 7.56 -2.60 -11.45
C LEU A 267 8.08 -4.04 -11.60
N ALA A 268 8.90 -4.51 -10.67
CA ALA A 268 9.55 -5.81 -10.75
C ALA A 268 8.54 -6.97 -10.66
N ASP A 269 7.55 -6.86 -9.78
CA ASP A 269 6.61 -7.94 -9.48
C ASP A 269 5.37 -7.91 -10.40
N TYR A 270 4.98 -6.73 -10.91
CA TYR A 270 3.73 -6.55 -11.66
C TYR A 270 3.87 -5.86 -13.02
N GLY A 271 5.05 -5.35 -13.37
CA GLY A 271 5.28 -4.65 -14.65
C GLY A 271 4.58 -3.29 -14.75
N ILE A 272 4.05 -2.75 -13.66
CA ILE A 272 3.30 -1.49 -13.64
C ILE A 272 4.25 -0.33 -13.34
N GLN A 273 4.14 0.73 -14.11
CA GLN A 273 4.84 2.00 -13.88
C GLN A 273 3.85 3.07 -13.42
N VAL A 274 4.37 4.06 -12.70
CA VAL A 274 3.62 5.29 -12.38
C VAL A 274 3.59 6.18 -13.62
N GLU A 275 2.42 6.63 -14.00
CA GLU A 275 2.23 7.60 -15.08
C GLU A 275 2.50 9.02 -14.55
N LEU A 276 3.75 9.47 -14.71
CA LEU A 276 4.18 10.83 -14.40
C LEU A 276 3.56 11.86 -15.36
N GLY A 277 3.50 13.12 -14.94
CA GLY A 277 2.90 14.19 -15.73
C GLY A 277 1.39 14.04 -15.97
N THR A 278 0.73 13.13 -15.26
CA THR A 278 -0.69 12.82 -15.43
C THR A 278 -1.48 13.30 -14.20
N GLU A 279 -2.23 14.39 -14.38
CA GLU A 279 -2.98 15.05 -13.33
C GLU A 279 -4.47 14.76 -13.47
N LEU A 280 -5.09 14.20 -12.42
CA LEU A 280 -6.55 14.16 -12.33
C LEU A 280 -7.09 15.60 -12.17
N LYS A 281 -7.97 16.00 -13.08
CA LYS A 281 -8.64 17.32 -13.07
C LYS A 281 -10.02 17.26 -12.45
N SER A 282 -10.77 16.21 -12.74
CA SER A 282 -12.10 15.99 -12.17
C SER A 282 -12.52 14.53 -12.31
N PHE A 283 -13.61 14.15 -11.64
CA PHE A 283 -14.26 12.86 -11.84
C PHE A 283 -15.79 12.94 -11.70
N GLU A 284 -16.50 11.97 -12.24
CA GLU A 284 -17.95 11.82 -12.07
C GLU A 284 -18.24 10.43 -11.49
N GLN A 285 -19.04 10.38 -10.43
CA GLN A 285 -19.47 9.11 -9.86
C GLN A 285 -20.74 8.63 -10.54
N GLN A 286 -20.76 7.36 -10.90
CA GLN A 286 -21.93 6.62 -11.36
C GLN A 286 -22.21 5.48 -10.37
N PRO A 287 -23.42 4.86 -10.39
CA PRO A 287 -23.75 3.79 -9.45
C PRO A 287 -22.79 2.59 -9.52
N ASP A 288 -22.23 2.30 -10.69
CA ASP A 288 -21.38 1.14 -10.97
C ASP A 288 -19.91 1.47 -11.27
N HIS A 289 -19.56 2.74 -11.52
CA HIS A 289 -18.20 3.15 -11.87
C HIS A 289 -17.91 4.64 -11.57
N VAL A 290 -16.68 5.07 -11.83
CA VAL A 290 -16.21 6.45 -11.80
C VAL A 290 -15.63 6.81 -13.17
N VAL A 291 -16.04 7.94 -13.72
CA VAL A 291 -15.41 8.53 -14.91
C VAL A 291 -14.34 9.50 -14.43
N ALA A 292 -13.07 9.23 -14.74
CA ALA A 292 -11.95 10.09 -14.38
C ALA A 292 -11.52 10.93 -15.58
N HIS A 293 -11.31 12.23 -15.35
CA HIS A 293 -10.80 13.17 -16.34
C HIS A 293 -9.38 13.57 -15.95
N VAL A 294 -8.40 13.20 -16.77
CA VAL A 294 -6.99 13.50 -16.54
C VAL A 294 -6.44 14.38 -17.65
N VAL A 295 -5.40 15.12 -17.29
CA VAL A 295 -4.53 15.82 -18.23
C VAL A 295 -3.15 15.18 -18.14
N ASN A 296 -2.62 14.73 -19.27
CA ASN A 296 -1.28 14.19 -19.39
C ASN A 296 -0.39 15.17 -20.17
N ILE A 297 0.87 15.30 -19.76
CA ILE A 297 1.90 16.04 -20.49
C ILE A 297 2.76 15.04 -21.25
N VAL A 298 2.52 14.92 -22.57
CA VAL A 298 3.29 14.07 -23.48
C VAL A 298 4.03 14.95 -24.47
N ASP A 299 5.35 14.83 -24.55
CA ASP A 299 6.21 15.65 -25.44
C ASP A 299 5.93 17.17 -25.33
N SER A 300 5.78 17.65 -24.09
CA SER A 300 5.43 19.04 -23.76
C SER A 300 4.06 19.51 -24.28
N LYS A 301 3.18 18.60 -24.70
CA LYS A 301 1.79 18.89 -25.09
C LYS A 301 0.83 18.37 -24.03
N ILE A 302 -0.18 19.19 -23.75
CA ILE A 302 -1.31 18.83 -22.90
C ILE A 302 -2.26 17.95 -23.70
N VAL A 303 -2.51 16.75 -23.19
CA VAL A 303 -3.47 15.79 -23.74
C VAL A 303 -4.52 15.53 -22.68
N GLU A 304 -5.78 15.81 -23.01
CA GLU A 304 -6.92 15.46 -22.17
C GLU A 304 -7.34 14.01 -22.44
N GLU A 305 -7.54 13.25 -21.38
CA GLU A 305 -8.01 11.87 -21.44
C GLU A 305 -9.16 11.68 -20.45
N SER A 306 -10.18 10.93 -20.85
CA SER A 306 -11.26 10.51 -19.95
C SER A 306 -11.44 9.01 -20.05
N PHE A 307 -11.53 8.34 -18.91
CA PHE A 307 -11.67 6.89 -18.85
C PHE A 307 -12.47 6.46 -17.63
N THR A 308 -12.92 5.22 -17.64
CA THR A 308 -13.76 4.64 -16.59
C THR A 308 -12.95 3.69 -15.72
N VAL A 309 -13.16 3.76 -14.40
CA VAL A 309 -12.64 2.82 -13.40
C VAL A 309 -13.75 2.45 -12.42
N ASP A 310 -13.65 1.31 -11.75
CA ASP A 310 -14.68 0.91 -10.76
C ASP A 310 -14.55 1.70 -9.46
N TRP A 311 -13.32 2.11 -9.12
CA TRP A 311 -12.97 2.86 -7.91
C TRP A 311 -11.87 3.88 -8.16
N LEU A 312 -11.94 5.01 -7.46
CA LEU A 312 -10.90 6.05 -7.44
C LEU A 312 -10.43 6.26 -6.01
N VAL A 313 -9.11 6.35 -5.81
CA VAL A 313 -8.54 6.64 -4.49
C VAL A 313 -7.62 7.83 -4.55
N GLY A 314 -8.00 8.91 -3.87
CA GLY A 314 -7.22 10.14 -3.73
C GLY A 314 -6.06 9.94 -2.75
N ALA A 315 -4.85 9.92 -3.30
CA ALA A 315 -3.58 9.97 -2.60
C ALA A 315 -2.79 11.23 -3.00
N ASP A 316 -3.49 12.27 -3.45
CA ASP A 316 -2.98 13.48 -4.11
C ASP A 316 -2.59 14.61 -3.14
N GLY A 317 -2.48 14.25 -1.85
CA GLY A 317 -2.00 15.07 -0.76
C GLY A 317 -2.93 16.19 -0.32
N ALA A 318 -2.46 17.04 0.60
CA ALA A 318 -3.26 18.06 1.28
C ALA A 318 -4.02 19.03 0.35
N ARG A 319 -3.49 19.27 -0.85
CA ARG A 319 -4.08 20.20 -1.85
C ARG A 319 -4.85 19.48 -2.96
N GLY A 320 -5.01 18.17 -2.84
CA GLY A 320 -5.65 17.29 -3.81
C GLY A 320 -7.03 17.74 -4.27
N VAL A 321 -7.37 17.36 -5.50
CA VAL A 321 -8.69 17.63 -6.11
C VAL A 321 -9.73 16.66 -5.57
N VAL A 322 -9.33 15.43 -5.21
CA VAL A 322 -10.29 14.37 -4.87
C VAL A 322 -11.12 14.74 -3.65
N ARG A 323 -10.48 15.16 -2.55
CA ARG A 323 -11.18 15.61 -1.34
C ARG A 323 -12.12 16.78 -1.63
N LYS A 324 -11.64 17.79 -2.37
CA LYS A 324 -12.39 19.01 -2.66
C LYS A 324 -13.64 18.72 -3.47
N GLN A 325 -13.52 17.87 -4.50
CA GLN A 325 -14.63 17.53 -5.36
C GLN A 325 -15.66 16.62 -4.67
N LEU A 326 -15.23 15.78 -3.72
CA LEU A 326 -16.16 15.06 -2.85
C LEU A 326 -16.92 15.97 -1.87
N GLY A 327 -16.52 17.24 -1.72
CA GLY A 327 -17.13 18.14 -0.75
C GLY A 327 -16.87 17.76 0.71
N LEU A 328 -15.85 16.95 0.97
CA LEU A 328 -15.47 16.54 2.32
C LEU A 328 -14.83 17.71 3.06
N THR A 329 -15.10 17.81 4.37
CA THR A 329 -14.54 18.87 5.20
C THR A 329 -13.02 18.72 5.34
N PHE A 330 -12.35 19.77 5.79
CA PHE A 330 -10.92 19.70 6.13
C PHE A 330 -10.64 20.50 7.40
N LEU A 331 -11.27 20.03 8.47
CA LEU A 331 -11.33 20.68 9.77
C LEU A 331 -9.97 20.71 10.43
N GLY A 332 -9.65 21.84 11.06
CA GLY A 332 -8.41 22.01 11.81
C GLY A 332 -7.81 23.40 11.62
N GLU A 333 -6.54 23.54 11.99
CA GLU A 333 -5.85 24.82 12.12
C GLU A 333 -4.53 24.82 11.36
N SER A 334 -4.06 26.03 11.06
CA SER A 334 -2.78 26.26 10.42
C SER A 334 -1.99 27.19 11.35
N PRO A 335 -1.24 26.64 12.31
CA PRO A 335 -0.42 27.47 13.19
C PRO A 335 0.52 28.35 12.38
N GLU A 336 0.68 29.60 12.80
CA GLU A 336 1.62 30.50 12.14
C GLU A 336 3.05 30.13 12.53
N MET A 337 3.68 29.29 11.74
CA MET A 337 5.12 29.01 11.79
C MET A 337 5.60 28.73 10.36
N ASP A 338 6.55 29.54 9.90
CA ASP A 338 7.18 29.32 8.60
C ASP A 338 8.60 28.79 8.83
N ALA A 339 8.96 27.77 8.06
CA ALA A 339 10.34 27.30 7.99
C ALA A 339 10.71 26.97 6.55
N VAL A 340 12.00 27.03 6.27
CA VAL A 340 12.61 26.46 5.07
C VAL A 340 13.23 25.14 5.47
N THR A 341 12.94 24.08 4.70
CA THR A 341 13.55 22.76 4.88
C THR A 341 14.00 22.20 3.55
N GLY A 342 14.99 21.31 3.58
CA GLY A 342 15.55 20.71 2.39
C GLY A 342 16.66 19.72 2.74
N ASP A 343 17.22 19.09 1.71
CA ASP A 343 18.41 18.25 1.87
C ASP A 343 19.59 18.89 1.14
N ILE A 344 20.74 18.92 1.80
CA ILE A 344 21.97 19.52 1.29
C ILE A 344 23.18 18.67 1.66
N TYR A 345 24.15 18.56 0.76
CA TYR A 345 25.43 17.94 1.07
C TYR A 345 26.28 18.86 1.95
N VAL A 346 27.01 18.28 2.89
CA VAL A 346 28.01 18.95 3.72
C VAL A 346 29.39 18.40 3.33
N LEU A 347 30.36 19.29 3.11
CA LEU A 347 31.72 18.92 2.72
C LEU A 347 32.56 18.65 3.97
N GLY A 348 33.39 17.59 3.91
CA GLY A 348 34.12 17.09 5.07
C GLY A 348 33.16 16.57 6.16
N ASP A 349 33.67 16.45 7.39
CA ASP A 349 32.93 15.92 8.54
C ASP A 349 32.83 16.92 9.72
N PRO A 350 32.37 18.17 9.50
CA PRO A 350 32.27 19.18 10.56
C PRO A 350 31.10 18.93 11.53
N LEU A 351 30.24 17.95 11.21
CA LEU A 351 29.07 17.54 11.99
C LEU A 351 29.15 16.04 12.27
N ASP A 352 28.50 15.63 13.36
CA ASP A 352 28.38 14.21 13.69
C ASP A 352 27.34 13.53 12.78
N HIS A 353 27.63 12.30 12.35
CA HIS A 353 26.80 11.53 11.41
C HIS A 353 25.73 10.69 12.08
N LEU A 354 25.76 10.57 13.41
CA LEU A 354 24.84 9.79 14.23
C LEU A 354 23.88 10.65 15.04
N ASP A 355 24.23 11.91 15.27
CA ASP A 355 23.45 12.83 16.11
C ASP A 355 22.75 13.94 15.32
N PHE A 356 21.63 14.40 15.86
CA PHE A 356 20.87 15.53 15.33
C PHE A 356 21.41 16.83 15.93
N SER A 357 21.94 17.73 15.10
CA SER A 357 22.42 19.05 15.56
C SER A 357 21.34 20.12 15.48
N ILE A 358 21.20 20.92 16.54
CA ILE A 358 20.25 22.03 16.60
C ILE A 358 20.90 23.26 17.25
N TRP A 359 20.75 24.42 16.63
CA TRP A 359 21.13 25.72 17.17
C TRP A 359 19.87 26.51 17.54
N ARG A 360 19.84 27.04 18.76
CA ARG A 360 18.70 27.82 19.28
C ARG A 360 19.18 29.09 19.98
N GLN A 361 18.43 30.17 19.80
CA GLN A 361 18.57 31.35 20.67
C GLN A 361 17.94 31.03 22.03
N SER A 362 18.71 31.11 23.11
CA SER A 362 18.16 31.04 24.47
C SER A 362 17.34 32.31 24.77
N ASP A 363 16.35 32.19 25.67
CA ASP A 363 15.66 33.32 26.30
C ASP A 363 14.76 34.20 25.41
N GLN A 364 14.12 33.63 24.38
CA GLN A 364 13.11 34.33 23.58
C GLN A 364 11.76 33.62 23.59
N ALA A 365 10.69 34.42 23.55
CA ALA A 365 9.31 33.95 23.46
C ALA A 365 9.00 33.24 22.12
N GLU A 366 9.74 33.58 21.05
CA GLU A 366 9.63 32.94 19.73
C GLU A 366 11.04 32.63 19.19
N PRO A 367 11.65 31.50 19.58
CA PRO A 367 13.02 31.20 19.19
C PRO A 367 13.14 30.87 17.69
N VAL A 368 14.20 31.38 17.07
CA VAL A 368 14.66 30.88 15.78
C VAL A 368 15.40 29.56 16.00
N ILE A 369 15.16 28.61 15.10
CA ILE A 369 15.75 27.27 15.11
C ILE A 369 16.46 27.05 13.78
N VAL A 370 17.72 26.61 13.87
CA VAL A 370 18.47 26.01 12.77
C VAL A 370 18.77 24.58 13.15
N SER A 371 18.52 23.62 12.27
CA SER A 371 18.79 22.21 12.56
C SER A 371 19.38 21.48 11.36
N MET A 372 20.21 20.49 11.64
CA MET A 372 20.91 19.63 10.68
C MET A 372 20.82 18.18 11.16
N ARG A 373 19.98 17.39 10.49
CA ARG A 373 19.82 15.95 10.76
C ARG A 373 20.51 15.15 9.65
N PRO A 374 21.38 14.17 9.97
CA PRO A 374 21.93 13.29 8.94
C PRO A 374 20.81 12.52 8.23
N CYS A 375 20.83 12.53 6.89
CA CYS A 375 20.00 11.67 6.07
C CYS A 375 20.59 10.25 6.11
N ALA A 376 19.73 9.23 6.16
CA ALA A 376 20.15 7.83 6.31
C ALA A 376 20.66 7.24 4.99
N VAL A 377 21.66 7.87 4.36
CA VAL A 377 22.22 7.49 3.07
C VAL A 377 23.67 7.06 3.25
N GLN A 378 23.95 5.78 3.07
CA GLN A 378 25.27 5.19 3.32
C GLN A 378 26.38 5.90 2.53
N GLY A 379 27.44 6.27 3.23
CA GLY A 379 28.63 6.88 2.64
C GLY A 379 28.43 8.29 2.07
N LYS A 380 27.31 8.95 2.39
CA LYS A 380 27.02 10.32 1.94
C LYS A 380 26.82 11.26 3.10
N ASN A 381 27.51 12.40 3.06
CA ASN A 381 27.35 13.50 4.00
C ASN A 381 26.15 14.37 3.59
N LEU A 382 24.97 13.75 3.49
CA LEU A 382 23.71 14.40 3.14
C LEU A 382 22.96 14.71 4.43
N TYR A 383 22.50 15.94 4.58
CA TYR A 383 21.77 16.40 5.76
C TYR A 383 20.45 17.03 5.36
N GLN A 384 19.40 16.69 6.10
CA GLN A 384 18.17 17.44 6.11
C GLN A 384 18.36 18.66 7.01
N PHE A 385 18.13 19.85 6.47
CA PHE A 385 18.16 21.10 7.22
C PHE A 385 16.75 21.63 7.48
N LEU A 386 16.62 22.41 8.55
CA LEU A 386 15.46 23.26 8.81
C LEU A 386 15.93 24.60 9.36
N ILE A 387 15.42 25.70 8.81
CA ILE A 387 15.62 27.08 9.29
C ILE A 387 14.24 27.71 9.44
N GLY A 388 13.83 28.05 10.66
CA GLY A 388 12.51 28.62 10.89
C GLY A 388 12.28 29.14 12.30
N GLY A 389 11.05 29.54 12.59
CA GLY A 389 10.69 30.18 13.86
C GLY A 389 10.95 31.70 13.87
N GLY A 390 10.74 32.34 15.02
CA GLY A 390 10.94 33.78 15.21
C GLY A 390 10.23 34.65 14.17
N LYS A 391 8.87 34.65 14.15
CA LYS A 391 8.00 35.17 13.08
C LYS A 391 8.38 36.52 12.46
N ARG A 392 9.05 37.40 13.22
CA ARG A 392 9.42 38.76 12.79
C ARG A 392 10.91 38.95 12.50
N LYS A 393 11.73 37.91 12.60
CA LYS A 393 13.19 37.98 12.52
C LYS A 393 13.79 37.31 11.28
N LEU A 394 13.06 36.39 10.65
CA LEU A 394 13.53 35.69 9.45
C LEU A 394 12.78 36.13 8.20
N ASP A 395 13.54 36.43 7.15
CA ASP A 395 13.03 36.59 5.79
C ASP A 395 13.01 35.22 5.09
N ILE A 396 11.94 34.46 5.35
CA ILE A 396 11.78 33.07 4.88
C ILE A 396 11.74 32.99 3.34
N ASP A 397 11.12 33.96 2.68
CA ASP A 397 11.06 34.02 1.22
C ASP A 397 12.46 34.23 0.64
N LYS A 398 13.27 35.09 1.25
CA LYS A 398 14.66 35.26 0.84
C LYS A 398 15.50 34.01 1.10
N ILE A 399 15.38 33.37 2.27
CA ILE A 399 16.10 32.14 2.59
C ILE A 399 15.76 31.03 1.57
N SER A 400 14.48 30.92 1.20
CA SER A 400 14.01 29.91 0.24
C SER A 400 14.25 30.27 -1.24
N SER A 401 14.77 31.46 -1.54
CA SER A 401 15.04 31.90 -2.92
C SER A 401 16.16 31.10 -3.60
N GLY A 402 17.02 30.43 -2.83
CA GLY A 402 18.02 29.52 -3.36
C GLY A 402 19.13 29.18 -2.38
N ARG A 403 19.99 28.25 -2.78
CA ARG A 403 21.10 27.72 -1.99
C ARG A 403 21.98 28.82 -1.37
N LYS A 404 22.32 29.86 -2.14
CA LYS A 404 23.24 30.92 -1.68
C LYS A 404 22.68 31.67 -0.47
N GLU A 405 21.41 32.07 -0.53
CA GLU A 405 20.77 32.81 0.56
C GLU A 405 20.52 31.91 1.78
N MET A 406 20.17 30.63 1.55
CA MET A 406 20.05 29.64 2.63
C MET A 406 21.37 29.45 3.39
N VAL A 407 22.48 29.21 2.66
CA VAL A 407 23.81 29.05 3.28
C VAL A 407 24.25 30.31 4.01
N LYS A 408 24.01 31.49 3.41
CA LYS A 408 24.29 32.77 4.05
C LYS A 408 23.51 32.92 5.36
N ALA A 409 22.21 32.61 5.36
CA ALA A 409 21.39 32.67 6.56
C ALA A 409 21.88 31.67 7.63
N PHE A 410 22.24 30.45 7.25
CA PHE A 410 22.85 29.49 8.17
C PHE A 410 24.10 30.06 8.84
N HIS A 411 25.05 30.62 8.07
CA HIS A 411 26.29 31.20 8.60
C HIS A 411 26.05 32.45 9.45
N GLU A 412 25.11 33.32 9.08
CA GLU A 412 24.77 34.53 9.84
C GLU A 412 24.08 34.20 11.17
N LEU A 413 23.21 33.18 11.18
CA LEU A 413 22.50 32.75 12.38
C LEU A 413 23.40 31.98 13.34
N THR A 414 24.12 30.99 12.83
CA THR A 414 24.89 30.05 13.66
C THR A 414 26.32 30.52 13.93
N GLY A 415 26.90 31.38 13.09
CA GLY A 415 28.33 31.72 13.14
C GLY A 415 29.27 30.61 12.63
N ARG A 416 28.76 29.42 12.27
CA ARG A 416 29.53 28.24 11.88
C ARG A 416 29.99 28.29 10.42
N ARG A 417 31.00 29.11 10.15
CA ARG A 417 31.62 29.27 8.82
C ARG A 417 32.53 28.12 8.41
N ASP A 418 32.89 27.26 9.35
CA ASP A 418 33.62 26.00 9.13
C ASP A 418 32.76 24.93 8.44
N ILE A 419 31.42 25.07 8.50
CA ILE A 419 30.51 24.17 7.78
C ILE A 419 30.40 24.64 6.33
N GLU A 420 31.08 23.91 5.46
CA GLU A 420 31.00 24.08 4.02
C GLU A 420 29.91 23.19 3.42
N PHE A 421 29.10 23.78 2.54
CA PHE A 421 28.00 23.07 1.89
C PHE A 421 28.37 22.68 0.47
N GLY A 422 27.95 21.49 0.05
CA GLY A 422 27.98 20.98 -1.32
C GLY A 422 26.69 21.29 -2.08
N GLU A 423 26.26 20.37 -2.94
CA GLU A 423 25.02 20.50 -3.73
C GLU A 423 23.76 20.54 -2.86
N LEU A 424 22.80 21.41 -3.23
CA LEU A 424 21.45 21.44 -2.66
C LEU A 424 20.56 20.49 -3.46
N VAL A 425 20.05 19.42 -2.83
CA VAL A 425 19.23 18.41 -3.49
C VAL A 425 17.80 18.91 -3.67
N TRP A 426 17.22 19.50 -2.62
CA TRP A 426 15.91 20.12 -2.68
C TRP A 426 15.75 21.12 -1.55
N MET A 427 14.78 22.02 -1.71
CA MET A 427 14.38 22.97 -0.68
C MET A 427 12.91 23.35 -0.87
N GLY A 428 12.19 23.55 0.22
CA GLY A 428 10.79 23.95 0.20
C GLY A 428 10.38 24.73 1.43
N LEU A 429 9.30 25.49 1.27
CA LEU A 429 8.61 26.13 2.37
C LEU A 429 7.77 25.10 3.12
N TRP A 430 7.96 25.06 4.42
CA TRP A 430 7.18 24.24 5.33
C TRP A 430 6.30 25.14 6.21
N ARG A 431 5.02 24.77 6.29
CA ARG A 431 4.02 25.39 7.16
C ARG A 431 3.22 24.28 7.84
N PRO A 432 3.06 24.31 9.18
CA PRO A 432 2.25 23.32 9.87
C PRO A 432 0.80 23.49 9.42
N ASN A 433 0.21 22.36 9.03
CA ASN A 433 -1.22 22.27 8.78
C ASN A 433 -1.69 21.04 9.54
N ILE A 434 -2.63 21.23 10.46
CA ILE A 434 -3.17 20.15 11.29
C ILE A 434 -4.63 20.05 10.92
N ARG A 435 -4.96 19.09 10.05
CA ARG A 435 -6.30 18.99 9.46
C ARG A 435 -6.73 17.55 9.28
N MET A 436 -8.03 17.31 9.32
CA MET A 436 -8.62 16.03 8.92
C MET A 436 -9.98 16.21 8.27
N VAL A 437 -10.36 15.21 7.49
CA VAL A 437 -11.71 15.02 6.94
C VAL A 437 -12.68 14.51 8.01
N ASP A 438 -13.97 14.74 7.79
CA ASP A 438 -15.08 14.15 8.55
C ASP A 438 -15.39 12.72 8.12
N ARG A 439 -15.04 12.36 6.88
CA ARG A 439 -15.24 11.03 6.29
C ARG A 439 -14.09 10.72 5.33
N PHE A 440 -13.65 9.47 5.27
CA PHE A 440 -12.53 9.04 4.42
C PHE A 440 -12.93 8.69 2.98
N GLY A 441 -14.22 8.70 2.66
CA GLY A 441 -14.70 8.41 1.32
C GLY A 441 -16.21 8.42 1.24
N GLU A 442 -16.71 8.45 0.02
CA GLU A 442 -18.13 8.49 -0.30
C GLU A 442 -18.37 7.80 -1.64
N GLY A 443 -19.33 6.87 -1.67
CA GLY A 443 -19.68 6.11 -2.88
C GLY A 443 -18.54 5.20 -3.35
N ARG A 444 -17.93 5.57 -4.48
CA ARG A 444 -16.84 4.83 -5.15
C ARG A 444 -15.48 5.51 -5.04
N VAL A 445 -15.39 6.55 -4.23
CA VAL A 445 -14.20 7.38 -4.12
C VAL A 445 -13.76 7.49 -2.67
N PHE A 446 -12.48 7.19 -2.42
CA PHE A 446 -11.88 7.18 -1.09
C PHE A 446 -10.63 8.06 -1.05
N LEU A 447 -10.19 8.43 0.14
CA LEU A 447 -8.99 9.22 0.40
C LEU A 447 -8.03 8.43 1.29
N VAL A 448 -6.72 8.60 1.09
CA VAL A 448 -5.67 8.03 1.94
C VAL A 448 -4.59 9.06 2.25
N GLY A 449 -4.03 9.01 3.46
CA GLY A 449 -2.93 9.88 3.89
C GLY A 449 -3.25 11.36 3.84
N ASP A 450 -2.28 12.18 3.39
CA ASP A 450 -2.37 13.66 3.34
C ASP A 450 -3.61 14.22 2.62
N ALA A 451 -4.24 13.44 1.74
CA ALA A 451 -5.51 13.83 1.12
C ALA A 451 -6.66 13.90 2.13
N ALA A 452 -6.63 13.04 3.16
CA ALA A 452 -7.61 12.93 4.23
C ALA A 452 -7.17 13.65 5.52
N HIS A 453 -5.90 13.61 5.90
CA HIS A 453 -5.41 14.21 7.14
C HIS A 453 -3.97 14.67 7.04
N VAL A 454 -3.64 15.78 7.67
CA VAL A 454 -2.27 16.33 7.68
C VAL A 454 -1.89 16.57 9.12
N HIS A 455 -0.74 16.05 9.50
CA HIS A 455 -0.19 16.16 10.83
C HIS A 455 0.85 17.30 10.91
N SER A 456 1.10 17.77 12.13
CA SER A 456 2.39 18.40 12.42
C SER A 456 3.51 17.38 12.17
N PRO A 457 4.66 17.78 11.60
CA PRO A 457 5.82 16.90 11.47
C PRO A 457 6.37 16.49 12.84
N THR A 458 6.04 17.23 13.91
CA THR A 458 6.39 16.87 15.27
C THR A 458 5.86 15.49 15.61
N GLY A 459 6.78 14.56 15.90
CA GLY A 459 6.47 13.15 16.16
C GLY A 459 6.59 12.22 14.94
N GLY A 460 6.75 12.74 13.71
CA GLY A 460 7.05 11.93 12.52
C GLY A 460 5.94 10.96 12.11
N GLN A 461 4.67 11.34 12.27
CA GLN A 461 3.53 10.41 12.20
C GLN A 461 2.82 10.37 10.85
N GLY A 462 2.85 11.46 10.06
CA GLY A 462 2.02 11.61 8.85
C GLY A 462 2.16 10.46 7.86
N MET A 463 3.39 10.16 7.42
CA MET A 463 3.66 9.04 6.51
C MET A 463 3.24 7.68 7.09
N ASN A 464 3.49 7.46 8.38
CA ASN A 464 3.20 6.19 9.04
C ASN A 464 1.67 5.94 9.14
N SER A 465 0.91 6.95 9.55
CA SER A 465 -0.55 6.92 9.52
C SER A 465 -1.10 6.72 8.10
N SER A 466 -0.48 7.38 7.11
CA SER A 466 -0.86 7.28 5.68
C SER A 466 -0.68 5.86 5.11
N VAL A 467 0.37 5.14 5.51
CA VAL A 467 0.55 3.74 5.13
C VAL A 467 -0.53 2.87 5.75
N GLN A 468 -0.83 3.06 7.04
CA GLN A 468 -1.88 2.29 7.73
C GLN A 468 -3.27 2.47 7.12
N ASP A 469 -3.60 3.69 6.66
CA ASP A 469 -4.84 3.95 5.93
C ASP A 469 -4.98 3.06 4.69
N SER A 470 -3.87 2.89 3.97
CA SER A 470 -3.80 2.07 2.75
C SER A 470 -4.01 0.59 3.06
N PHE A 471 -3.41 0.08 4.14
CA PHE A 471 -3.62 -1.29 4.60
C PHE A 471 -5.07 -1.56 5.00
N ASN A 472 -5.69 -0.62 5.73
CA ASN A 472 -7.09 -0.76 6.15
C ASN A 472 -8.05 -0.79 4.94
N LEU A 473 -7.85 0.10 3.96
CA LEU A 473 -8.72 0.20 2.80
C LEU A 473 -8.52 -0.95 1.80
N ALA A 474 -7.28 -1.37 1.53
CA ALA A 474 -6.96 -2.24 0.40
C ALA A 474 -7.72 -3.57 0.40
N TRP A 475 -7.77 -4.26 1.54
CA TRP A 475 -8.41 -5.57 1.61
C TRP A 475 -9.94 -5.47 1.48
N LYS A 476 -10.55 -4.44 2.06
CA LYS A 476 -11.99 -4.16 1.95
C LYS A 476 -12.36 -3.86 0.51
N LEU A 477 -11.56 -3.02 -0.15
CA LEU A 477 -11.74 -2.66 -1.55
C LEU A 477 -11.55 -3.88 -2.45
N ALA A 478 -10.59 -4.75 -2.14
CA ALA A 478 -10.37 -6.00 -2.88
C ALA A 478 -11.57 -6.96 -2.79
N LEU A 479 -12.15 -7.13 -1.60
CA LEU A 479 -13.33 -7.98 -1.43
C LEU A 479 -14.55 -7.39 -2.15
N ALA A 480 -14.79 -6.08 -2.01
CA ALA A 480 -15.89 -5.40 -2.69
C ALA A 480 -15.74 -5.49 -4.23
N GLN A 481 -14.53 -5.24 -4.76
CA GLN A 481 -14.24 -5.35 -6.19
C GLN A 481 -14.44 -6.77 -6.73
N LYS A 482 -14.04 -7.78 -5.96
CA LYS A 482 -14.25 -9.20 -6.31
C LYS A 482 -15.69 -9.66 -6.11
N LYS A 483 -16.58 -8.80 -5.61
CA LYS A 483 -17.97 -9.11 -5.25
C LYS A 483 -18.07 -10.25 -4.23
N LEU A 484 -17.12 -10.29 -3.31
CA LEU A 484 -17.06 -11.25 -2.20
C LEU A 484 -17.53 -10.62 -0.88
N ALA A 485 -17.67 -9.30 -0.84
CA ALA A 485 -18.22 -8.54 0.27
C ALA A 485 -19.24 -7.52 -0.26
N PRO A 486 -20.26 -7.15 0.55
CA PRO A 486 -21.12 -6.04 0.21
C PRO A 486 -20.33 -4.73 0.19
N GLN A 487 -20.73 -3.78 -0.66
CA GLN A 487 -20.10 -2.45 -0.72
C GLN A 487 -20.14 -1.70 0.61
N SER A 488 -21.15 -1.98 1.46
CA SER A 488 -21.28 -1.40 2.80
C SER A 488 -20.10 -1.75 3.73
N LEU A 489 -19.31 -2.80 3.45
CA LEU A 489 -18.07 -3.09 4.17
C LEU A 489 -17.13 -1.87 4.17
N LEU A 490 -17.08 -1.11 3.07
CA LEU A 490 -16.21 0.05 2.91
C LEU A 490 -16.57 1.19 3.87
N ASN A 491 -17.80 1.23 4.40
CA ASN A 491 -18.21 2.23 5.39
C ASN A 491 -17.40 2.12 6.70
N SER A 492 -16.94 0.90 7.03
CA SER A 492 -16.09 0.65 8.19
C SER A 492 -14.75 1.40 8.12
N TYR A 493 -14.28 1.77 6.93
CA TYR A 493 -13.00 2.47 6.78
C TYR A 493 -12.98 3.81 7.52
N SER A 494 -14.03 4.63 7.35
CA SER A 494 -14.15 5.89 8.07
C SER A 494 -14.33 5.67 9.57
N GLN A 495 -15.18 4.70 9.95
CA GLN A 495 -15.48 4.39 11.35
C GLN A 495 -14.24 3.94 12.14
N GLU A 496 -13.33 3.23 11.49
CA GLU A 496 -12.09 2.73 12.10
C GLU A 496 -10.98 3.78 12.12
N ARG A 497 -10.79 4.53 11.03
CA ARG A 497 -9.63 5.43 10.90
C ARG A 497 -9.83 6.82 11.49
N LEU A 498 -11.04 7.38 11.49
CA LEU A 498 -11.28 8.72 12.05
C LEU A 498 -10.87 8.84 13.52
N PRO A 499 -11.27 7.94 14.45
CA PRO A 499 -10.90 8.07 15.85
C PRO A 499 -9.38 8.00 16.08
N VAL A 500 -8.70 7.09 15.36
CA VAL A 500 -7.24 6.94 15.42
C VAL A 500 -6.54 8.21 14.95
N ILE A 501 -6.95 8.76 13.82
CA ILE A 501 -6.35 9.99 13.28
C ILE A 501 -6.63 11.19 14.19
N ALA A 502 -7.85 11.33 14.72
CA ALA A 502 -8.19 12.40 15.65
C ALA A 502 -7.30 12.35 16.92
N ALA A 503 -7.13 11.17 17.52
CA ALA A 503 -6.28 10.99 18.70
C ALA A 503 -4.81 11.35 18.40
N MET A 504 -4.28 10.91 17.25
CA MET A 504 -2.90 11.21 16.86
C MET A 504 -2.70 12.70 16.50
N LEU A 505 -3.69 13.35 15.89
CA LEU A 505 -3.64 14.80 15.65
C LEU A 505 -3.59 15.59 16.96
N ASN A 506 -4.43 15.25 17.93
CA ASN A 506 -4.38 15.87 19.26
C ASN A 506 -2.99 15.71 19.87
N LYS A 507 -2.43 14.49 19.81
CA LYS A 507 -1.12 14.21 20.39
C LYS A 507 0.03 14.95 19.70
N THR A 508 0.04 14.96 18.37
CA THR A 508 1.07 15.68 17.58
C THR A 508 0.94 17.20 17.74
N THR A 509 -0.27 17.72 17.96
CA THR A 509 -0.52 19.13 18.29
C THR A 509 0.04 19.49 19.67
N GLU A 510 -0.20 18.67 20.69
CA GLU A 510 0.38 18.85 22.03
C GLU A 510 1.91 18.88 21.98
N LEU A 511 2.53 17.96 21.25
CA LEU A 511 3.98 17.92 21.09
C LEU A 511 4.50 19.15 20.34
N PHE A 512 3.81 19.57 19.29
CA PHE A 512 4.16 20.78 18.54
C PHE A 512 4.12 22.02 19.44
N GLN A 513 3.06 22.18 20.25
CA GLN A 513 2.95 23.27 21.21
C GLN A 513 4.09 23.25 22.24
N LYS A 514 4.44 22.07 22.77
CA LYS A 514 5.56 21.92 23.72
C LYS A 514 6.91 22.30 23.11
N GLU A 515 7.16 21.91 21.87
CA GLU A 515 8.45 22.10 21.19
C GLU A 515 8.65 23.51 20.63
N PHE A 516 7.60 24.11 20.08
CA PHE A 516 7.70 25.35 19.30
C PHE A 516 6.98 26.55 19.94
N VAL A 517 6.12 26.34 20.94
CA VAL A 517 5.29 27.41 21.57
C VAL A 517 5.47 27.48 23.11
N GLY A 518 6.10 26.48 23.73
CA GLY A 518 6.21 26.35 25.19
C GLY A 518 6.98 27.47 25.90
N LYS A 519 6.63 27.75 27.16
CA LYS A 519 7.24 28.79 28.01
C LYS A 519 8.72 28.50 28.30
N VAL A 520 9.53 29.57 28.26
CA VAL A 520 10.94 29.59 28.68
C VAL A 520 11.09 29.00 30.10
N GLY A 521 11.97 28.00 30.27
CA GLY A 521 12.39 27.50 31.58
C GLY A 521 11.90 26.11 32.03
N GLN A 522 11.09 25.38 31.25
CA GLN A 522 10.80 23.97 31.56
C GLN A 522 11.83 23.04 30.89
N LYS A 523 12.42 22.11 31.66
CA LYS A 523 13.23 21.00 31.11
C LYS A 523 12.35 20.20 30.14
N GLN A 524 12.62 20.34 28.84
CA GLN A 524 11.93 19.58 27.80
C GLN A 524 12.50 18.17 27.76
N GLU A 525 11.71 17.17 28.12
CA GLU A 525 12.02 15.78 27.76
C GLU A 525 11.72 15.61 26.27
N PHE A 526 12.78 15.46 25.44
CA PHE A 526 12.65 15.10 24.02
C PHE A 526 12.34 13.60 23.82
N VAL A 527 12.19 12.87 24.91
CA VAL A 527 11.76 11.47 24.89
C VAL A 527 10.33 11.40 24.39
N ARG A 528 10.15 10.79 23.22
CA ARG A 528 8.83 10.51 22.66
C ARG A 528 8.14 9.43 23.49
N GLY A 529 6.86 9.64 23.80
CA GLY A 529 6.05 8.62 24.47
C GLY A 529 5.84 7.39 23.59
N TYR A 530 5.53 6.26 24.24
CA TYR A 530 5.37 4.95 23.61
C TYR A 530 4.30 4.94 22.50
N GLU A 531 3.26 5.76 22.66
CA GLU A 531 2.14 5.93 21.73
C GLU A 531 2.57 6.28 20.29
N LEU A 532 3.71 6.97 20.12
CA LEU A 532 4.24 7.34 18.80
C LEU A 532 4.82 6.15 18.02
N ARG A 533 5.00 4.99 18.67
CA ARG A 533 5.35 3.73 18.02
C ARG A 533 4.16 3.07 17.31
N GLN A 534 2.94 3.55 17.60
CA GLN A 534 1.68 3.14 16.97
C GLN A 534 1.31 1.65 17.17
N LEU A 535 1.95 0.97 18.12
CA LEU A 535 1.68 -0.43 18.44
C LEU A 535 0.38 -0.61 19.24
N GLY A 536 -0.04 0.42 19.98
CA GLY A 536 -1.27 0.44 20.76
C GLY A 536 -2.54 0.81 19.97
N ILE A 537 -2.45 0.99 18.65
CA ILE A 537 -3.63 1.30 17.82
C ILE A 537 -4.65 0.16 17.91
N ASN A 538 -5.92 0.49 18.09
CA ASN A 538 -7.02 -0.47 18.01
C ASN A 538 -8.29 0.09 17.35
N TYR A 539 -9.19 -0.82 17.02
CA TYR A 539 -10.52 -0.57 16.48
C TYR A 539 -11.62 -1.14 17.41
N ARG A 540 -11.36 -1.21 18.73
CA ARG A 540 -12.33 -1.75 19.70
C ARG A 540 -13.66 -0.99 19.58
N GLY A 541 -14.77 -1.73 19.59
CA GLY A 541 -16.12 -1.19 19.44
C GLY A 541 -16.50 -0.77 18.01
N ALA A 542 -15.61 -0.87 17.01
CA ALA A 542 -15.99 -0.63 15.62
C ALA A 542 -17.00 -1.69 15.14
N PRO A 543 -17.95 -1.35 14.25
CA PRO A 543 -19.01 -2.29 13.84
C PRO A 543 -18.52 -3.59 13.19
N LEU A 544 -17.31 -3.60 12.64
CA LEU A 544 -16.69 -4.75 12.02
C LEU A 544 -15.97 -5.67 13.03
N VAL A 545 -15.87 -5.28 14.29
CA VAL A 545 -15.14 -5.99 15.34
C VAL A 545 -16.11 -6.79 16.20
N SER A 546 -15.77 -8.07 16.45
CA SER A 546 -16.60 -8.99 17.23
C SER A 546 -15.83 -9.56 18.42
N ASP A 547 -16.10 -9.07 19.63
CA ASP A 547 -15.49 -9.58 20.86
C ASP A 547 -16.52 -10.33 21.71
N GLU A 548 -16.34 -11.65 21.91
CA GLU A 548 -17.24 -12.46 22.76
C GLU A 548 -16.80 -12.49 24.24
N LYS A 549 -15.57 -12.07 24.56
CA LYS A 549 -15.04 -12.08 25.95
C LYS A 549 -15.29 -10.74 26.64
N TYR A 550 -15.15 -9.63 25.91
CA TYR A 550 -15.26 -8.27 26.45
C TYR A 550 -16.37 -7.49 25.74
N THR A 551 -17.60 -7.61 26.26
CA THR A 551 -18.83 -7.14 25.60
C THR A 551 -19.38 -5.82 26.13
N ASP A 552 -18.69 -5.16 27.07
CA ASP A 552 -19.11 -3.86 27.59
C ASP A 552 -19.09 -2.81 26.48
N LYS A 553 -20.27 -2.25 26.19
CA LYS A 553 -20.46 -1.27 25.12
C LYS A 553 -20.28 0.17 25.58
N ASP A 554 -20.27 0.40 26.90
CA ASP A 554 -20.17 1.73 27.50
C ASP A 554 -18.71 2.10 27.84
N GLU A 555 -17.76 1.20 27.56
CA GLU A 555 -16.34 1.42 27.76
C GLU A 555 -15.81 2.53 26.84
N VAL A 556 -15.17 3.54 27.44
CA VAL A 556 -14.48 4.59 26.68
C VAL A 556 -13.23 4.01 26.05
N ASN A 557 -13.31 3.72 24.75
CA ASN A 557 -12.19 3.16 23.99
C ASN A 557 -11.18 4.27 23.62
N ASP A 558 -10.00 4.22 24.22
CA ASP A 558 -8.83 4.99 23.77
C ASP A 558 -8.23 4.29 22.53
N PRO A 559 -8.18 4.95 21.36
CA PRO A 559 -7.67 4.34 20.13
C PRO A 559 -6.19 3.94 20.16
N TYR A 560 -5.43 4.27 21.21
CA TYR A 560 -3.99 3.99 21.35
C TYR A 560 -3.58 3.14 22.57
N ARG A 561 -4.52 2.60 23.36
CA ARG A 561 -4.21 1.82 24.59
C ARG A 561 -4.06 0.31 24.42
N SER A 562 -4.11 -0.21 23.20
CA SER A 562 -4.07 -1.65 22.94
C SER A 562 -2.84 -2.33 23.54
N GLY A 563 -3.04 -3.38 24.34
CA GLY A 563 -1.98 -4.15 24.99
C GLY A 563 -1.30 -3.47 26.18
N ASP A 564 -1.59 -2.20 26.47
CA ASP A 564 -1.04 -1.48 27.62
C ASP A 564 -1.92 -1.64 28.88
N ASP A 565 -3.13 -2.18 28.71
CA ASP A 565 -4.06 -2.56 29.78
C ASP A 565 -3.92 -4.03 30.22
N GLY A 566 -2.95 -4.76 29.67
CA GLY A 566 -2.71 -6.17 29.96
C GLY A 566 -3.71 -7.13 29.31
N THR A 567 -4.54 -6.65 28.38
CA THR A 567 -5.53 -7.48 27.68
C THR A 567 -5.26 -7.55 26.18
N VAL A 568 -5.78 -8.59 25.55
CA VAL A 568 -5.82 -8.76 24.09
C VAL A 568 -7.25 -8.98 23.67
N ARG A 569 -7.75 -8.10 22.80
CA ARG A 569 -9.17 -7.98 22.47
C ARG A 569 -9.39 -7.96 20.97
N ALA A 570 -10.63 -8.23 20.55
CA ALA A 570 -10.99 -7.94 19.18
C ALA A 570 -10.91 -6.41 18.93
N GLY A 571 -10.38 -6.04 17.78
CA GLY A 571 -10.02 -4.67 17.41
C GLY A 571 -8.55 -4.34 17.65
N ASP A 572 -7.84 -5.12 18.46
CA ASP A 572 -6.42 -4.89 18.74
C ASP A 572 -5.53 -5.26 17.57
N ARG A 573 -4.33 -4.70 17.56
CA ARG A 573 -3.23 -5.21 16.75
C ARG A 573 -2.95 -6.67 17.14
N ALA A 574 -2.84 -7.58 16.16
CA ALA A 574 -2.45 -8.95 16.42
C ALA A 574 -0.98 -9.04 16.94
N PRO A 575 -0.73 -9.61 18.13
CA PRO A 575 0.61 -9.90 18.63
C PRO A 575 1.38 -10.86 17.72
N ASP A 576 2.71 -10.72 17.67
CA ASP A 576 3.55 -11.78 17.10
C ASP A 576 3.73 -12.94 18.09
N ALA A 577 4.17 -14.08 17.58
CA ALA A 577 4.62 -15.21 18.39
C ALA A 577 5.71 -15.96 17.62
N PRO A 578 7.01 -15.79 17.98
CA PRO A 578 8.10 -16.56 17.42
C PRO A 578 8.11 -17.99 18.00
N CYS A 579 9.01 -18.82 17.46
CA CYS A 579 9.25 -20.18 17.95
C CYS A 579 8.04 -21.14 17.77
N LEU A 580 7.25 -20.96 16.72
CA LEU A 580 6.17 -21.89 16.37
C LEU A 580 6.74 -23.05 15.53
N ALA A 581 6.70 -24.27 16.04
CA ALA A 581 7.19 -25.46 15.34
C ALA A 581 6.06 -26.14 14.54
N GLN A 582 6.27 -26.38 13.24
CA GLN A 582 5.27 -27.04 12.40
C GLN A 582 5.31 -28.56 12.56
N LEU A 583 4.15 -29.17 12.81
CA LEU A 583 4.02 -30.63 12.86
C LEU A 583 3.84 -31.22 11.46
N GLY A 584 4.53 -32.33 11.15
CA GLY A 584 4.28 -33.15 9.95
C GLY A 584 5.12 -32.84 8.71
N VAL A 585 6.09 -31.91 8.77
CA VAL A 585 7.10 -31.72 7.71
C VAL A 585 8.42 -32.35 8.20
N ASN A 586 9.13 -33.07 7.32
CA ASN A 586 10.39 -33.78 7.62
C ASN A 586 11.29 -33.00 8.60
N GLU A 587 11.87 -33.73 9.56
CA GLU A 587 12.56 -33.37 10.82
C GLU A 587 13.66 -32.28 10.80
N THR A 588 13.60 -31.28 9.94
CA THR A 588 14.32 -30.03 10.16
C THR A 588 13.50 -29.13 11.07
N SER A 589 13.99 -28.98 12.31
CA SER A 589 13.52 -28.12 13.42
C SER A 589 13.42 -26.61 13.08
N SER A 590 12.90 -26.21 11.92
CA SER A 590 12.68 -24.80 11.61
C SER A 590 11.41 -24.32 12.31
N THR A 591 11.56 -23.36 13.21
CA THR A 591 10.43 -22.62 13.77
C THR A 591 10.12 -21.39 12.92
N VAL A 592 8.89 -20.90 13.01
CA VAL A 592 8.42 -19.68 12.34
C VAL A 592 7.87 -18.68 13.36
N SER A 593 7.74 -17.42 12.96
CA SER A 593 6.93 -16.44 13.69
C SER A 593 5.51 -16.36 13.14
N LEU A 594 4.55 -15.93 13.95
CA LEU A 594 3.19 -15.73 13.49
C LEU A 594 3.12 -14.69 12.37
N PHE A 595 3.93 -13.63 12.41
CA PHE A 595 4.00 -12.64 11.32
C PHE A 595 4.51 -13.20 9.99
N ASP A 596 5.25 -14.30 9.99
CA ASP A 596 5.61 -15.00 8.74
C ASP A 596 4.40 -15.72 8.12
N LEU A 597 3.33 -15.94 8.89
CA LEU A 597 2.16 -16.71 8.48
C LEU A 597 0.94 -15.85 8.13
N LEU A 598 0.89 -14.62 8.63
CA LEU A 598 -0.14 -13.62 8.31
C LEU A 598 0.06 -13.07 6.88
N ASN A 599 -1.03 -12.66 6.24
CA ASN A 599 -1.02 -12.21 4.84
C ASN A 599 -1.95 -11.01 4.64
N THR A 600 -1.58 -10.12 3.71
CA THR A 600 -2.33 -8.93 3.29
C THR A 600 -3.51 -9.20 2.34
N THR A 601 -3.75 -10.46 1.95
CA THR A 601 -4.81 -10.83 0.99
C THR A 601 -5.92 -11.71 1.57
N GLN A 602 -5.74 -12.26 2.77
CA GLN A 602 -6.68 -13.22 3.38
C GLN A 602 -6.70 -13.08 4.90
N HIS A 603 -7.81 -13.48 5.52
CA HIS A 603 -7.92 -13.57 6.97
C HIS A 603 -7.15 -14.80 7.47
N SER A 604 -6.72 -14.76 8.73
CA SER A 604 -6.11 -15.89 9.43
C SER A 604 -6.91 -16.23 10.67
N ALA A 605 -7.44 -17.46 10.76
CA ALA A 605 -8.08 -17.97 11.97
C ALA A 605 -7.04 -18.72 12.82
N LEU A 606 -6.67 -18.13 13.94
CA LEU A 606 -5.79 -18.73 14.95
C LEU A 606 -6.65 -19.50 15.94
N VAL A 607 -6.51 -20.82 15.95
CA VAL A 607 -7.34 -21.72 16.75
C VAL A 607 -6.51 -22.25 17.91
N PHE A 608 -6.92 -21.91 19.13
CA PHE A 608 -6.40 -22.46 20.38
C PHE A 608 -7.43 -23.46 20.91
N PRO A 609 -7.23 -24.77 20.74
CA PRO A 609 -8.30 -25.76 20.91
C PRO A 609 -8.69 -26.04 22.37
N GLY A 610 -7.89 -25.63 23.36
CA GLY A 610 -8.13 -25.95 24.77
C GLY A 610 -7.93 -27.43 25.13
N SER A 611 -8.18 -27.79 26.39
CA SER A 611 -7.99 -29.15 26.92
C SER A 611 -9.14 -30.11 26.55
N THR A 612 -10.32 -29.57 26.25
CA THR A 612 -11.49 -30.28 25.67
C THR A 612 -11.36 -30.52 24.16
N GLY A 613 -10.17 -30.29 23.61
CA GLY A 613 -9.99 -29.67 22.31
C GLY A 613 -10.27 -30.48 21.04
N ARG A 614 -10.72 -31.74 21.09
CA ARG A 614 -11.00 -32.49 19.85
C ARG A 614 -12.35 -32.08 19.23
N ASP A 615 -13.42 -32.07 20.01
CA ASP A 615 -14.76 -31.75 19.49
C ASP A 615 -14.84 -30.29 19.01
N PHE A 616 -14.29 -29.36 19.80
CA PHE A 616 -14.21 -27.94 19.42
C PHE A 616 -13.33 -27.73 18.18
N ALA A 617 -12.16 -28.37 18.12
CA ALA A 617 -11.28 -28.28 16.95
C ALA A 617 -11.96 -28.82 15.69
N ASP A 618 -12.68 -29.94 15.78
CA ASP A 618 -13.37 -30.56 14.65
C ASP A 618 -14.53 -29.68 14.16
N GLU A 619 -15.31 -29.11 15.08
CA GLU A 619 -16.39 -28.16 14.77
C GLU A 619 -15.86 -26.89 14.09
N VAL A 620 -14.84 -26.25 14.68
CA VAL A 620 -14.22 -25.04 14.15
C VAL A 620 -13.56 -25.33 12.80
N SER A 621 -12.82 -26.43 12.68
CA SER A 621 -12.20 -26.86 11.44
C SER A 621 -13.24 -27.10 10.34
N GLY A 622 -14.35 -27.78 10.66
CA GLY A 622 -15.48 -27.96 9.75
C GLY A 622 -16.07 -26.64 9.27
N THR A 623 -16.21 -25.67 10.19
CA THR A 623 -16.76 -24.34 9.89
C THR A 623 -15.81 -23.49 9.05
N LEU A 624 -14.51 -23.49 9.36
CA LEU A 624 -13.51 -22.71 8.63
C LEU A 624 -13.34 -23.22 7.18
N ARG A 625 -13.50 -24.53 6.94
CA ARG A 625 -13.51 -25.14 5.59
C ARG A 625 -14.69 -24.73 4.72
N GLU A 626 -15.74 -24.11 5.29
CA GLU A 626 -16.84 -23.54 4.52
C GLU A 626 -16.39 -22.31 3.70
N TYR A 627 -15.28 -21.67 4.10
CA TYR A 627 -14.73 -20.50 3.42
C TYR A 627 -13.61 -20.88 2.44
N PRO A 628 -13.53 -20.22 1.27
CA PRO A 628 -12.45 -20.45 0.31
C PRO A 628 -11.06 -20.20 0.91
N SER A 629 -10.10 -21.09 0.63
CA SER A 629 -8.73 -21.04 1.16
C SER A 629 -7.94 -19.80 0.72
N ASN A 630 -8.39 -19.10 -0.32
CA ASN A 630 -7.82 -17.83 -0.77
C ASN A 630 -8.38 -16.60 -0.01
N LEU A 631 -9.34 -16.79 0.89
CA LEU A 631 -9.95 -15.75 1.73
C LEU A 631 -9.68 -15.96 3.22
N LEU A 632 -9.48 -17.22 3.63
CA LEU A 632 -9.27 -17.61 5.01
C LEU A 632 -8.24 -18.74 5.09
N LYS A 633 -7.26 -18.56 5.97
CA LYS A 633 -6.29 -19.60 6.35
C LYS A 633 -6.52 -20.02 7.79
N SER A 634 -6.62 -21.33 8.04
CA SER A 634 -6.71 -21.87 9.40
C SER A 634 -5.31 -22.20 9.94
N ILE A 635 -5.02 -21.80 11.19
CA ILE A 635 -3.75 -22.08 11.88
C ILE A 635 -4.09 -22.57 13.30
N PHE A 636 -3.80 -23.84 13.57
CA PHE A 636 -4.02 -24.43 14.88
C PHE A 636 -2.76 -24.32 15.71
N ILE A 637 -2.86 -23.73 16.90
CA ILE A 637 -1.74 -23.49 17.80
C ILE A 637 -1.94 -24.35 19.04
N LEU A 638 -1.04 -25.32 19.22
CA LEU A 638 -1.05 -26.27 20.32
C LEU A 638 -0.06 -25.87 21.41
N PRO A 639 -0.34 -26.16 22.69
CA PRO A 639 0.61 -25.88 23.77
C PRO A 639 1.81 -26.82 23.68
N ARG A 640 2.94 -26.40 24.28
CA ARG A 640 4.23 -27.09 24.30
C ARG A 640 4.17 -28.59 24.61
N THR A 641 3.24 -29.02 25.46
CA THR A 641 3.11 -30.42 25.93
C THR A 641 2.35 -31.33 24.97
N SER A 642 1.90 -30.84 23.82
CA SER A 642 1.05 -31.59 22.89
C SER A 642 1.84 -32.59 22.06
N SER A 643 1.32 -33.81 21.94
CA SER A 643 1.88 -34.84 21.06
C SER A 643 1.36 -34.71 19.63
N ALA A 644 2.23 -35.01 18.65
CA ALA A 644 1.96 -34.89 17.21
C ALA A 644 0.77 -35.73 16.72
N SER A 645 0.31 -36.73 17.48
CA SER A 645 -0.78 -37.64 17.12
C SER A 645 -2.19 -37.10 17.42
N SER A 646 -2.31 -35.88 17.94
CA SER A 646 -3.59 -35.42 18.52
C SER A 646 -4.55 -34.76 17.52
N PHE A 647 -4.09 -34.22 16.38
CA PHE A 647 -4.94 -33.43 15.46
C PHE A 647 -4.53 -33.62 13.99
N THR A 648 -5.43 -34.14 13.15
CA THR A 648 -5.20 -34.45 11.72
C THR A 648 -5.96 -33.53 10.75
N LEU A 649 -6.47 -32.37 11.19
CA LEU A 649 -7.61 -31.72 10.52
C LEU A 649 -7.44 -30.23 10.13
N SER A 650 -6.22 -29.67 10.05
CA SER A 650 -6.01 -28.24 9.70
C SER A 650 -5.11 -28.03 8.48
N ASP A 651 -5.18 -26.83 7.89
CA ASP A 651 -4.24 -26.40 6.83
C ASP A 651 -2.79 -26.29 7.36
N MET A 652 -2.65 -26.00 8.66
CA MET A 652 -1.37 -25.82 9.36
C MET A 652 -1.54 -25.99 10.88
N THR A 653 -0.86 -26.99 11.46
CA THR A 653 -0.79 -27.19 12.92
C THR A 653 0.61 -26.84 13.41
N LEU A 654 0.67 -25.99 14.42
CA LEU A 654 1.88 -25.48 15.04
C LEU A 654 1.90 -25.79 16.54
N VAL A 655 3.09 -26.01 17.09
CA VAL A 655 3.34 -26.12 18.52
C VAL A 655 4.02 -24.85 18.98
N ASP A 656 3.45 -24.20 20.00
CA ASP A 656 4.04 -23.05 20.68
C ASP A 656 5.13 -23.53 21.66
N THR A 657 6.36 -23.66 21.17
CA THR A 657 7.43 -24.35 21.92
C THR A 657 7.91 -23.54 23.13
N GLU A 658 7.80 -22.21 23.06
CA GLU A 658 8.24 -21.28 24.11
C GLU A 658 7.07 -20.59 24.83
N GLY A 659 5.81 -20.89 24.47
CA GLY A 659 4.61 -20.34 25.13
C GLY A 659 4.28 -18.90 24.73
N HIS A 660 4.90 -18.37 23.68
CA HIS A 660 4.75 -16.99 23.25
C HIS A 660 3.39 -16.70 22.64
N ALA A 661 2.78 -17.65 21.91
CA ALA A 661 1.45 -17.46 21.35
C ALA A 661 0.37 -17.51 22.44
N TYR A 662 0.44 -18.49 23.34
CA TYR A 662 -0.52 -18.59 24.45
C TYR A 662 -0.44 -17.37 25.39
N SER A 663 0.78 -16.94 25.74
CA SER A 663 0.97 -15.74 26.56
C SER A 663 0.59 -14.46 25.81
N GLY A 664 0.99 -14.35 24.54
CA GLY A 664 0.79 -13.17 23.73
C GLY A 664 -0.67 -12.91 23.40
N TYR A 665 -1.51 -13.93 23.33
CA TYR A 665 -2.95 -13.83 23.07
C TYR A 665 -3.83 -13.95 24.34
N ASP A 666 -3.23 -14.01 25.53
CA ASP A 666 -3.94 -14.17 26.81
C ASP A 666 -4.95 -15.35 26.81
N VAL A 667 -4.48 -16.53 26.35
CA VAL A 667 -5.30 -17.75 26.27
C VAL A 667 -4.92 -18.72 27.36
N ALA A 668 -5.89 -19.08 28.22
CA ALA A 668 -5.73 -20.18 29.16
C ALA A 668 -5.68 -21.54 28.44
N HIS A 669 -4.82 -22.46 28.89
CA HIS A 669 -4.60 -23.75 28.22
C HIS A 669 -5.86 -24.63 28.10
N ASP A 670 -6.85 -24.44 28.96
CA ASP A 670 -8.09 -25.21 28.99
C ASP A 670 -9.25 -24.55 28.23
N THR A 671 -9.13 -23.28 27.87
CA THR A 671 -10.23 -22.48 27.33
C THR A 671 -10.15 -22.40 25.80
N PRO A 672 -11.03 -23.09 25.05
CA PRO A 672 -11.03 -23.04 23.60
C PRO A 672 -11.33 -21.62 23.10
N THR A 673 -10.47 -21.08 22.26
CA THR A 673 -10.57 -19.70 21.76
C THR A 673 -10.11 -19.63 20.30
N VAL A 674 -10.81 -18.83 19.49
CA VAL A 674 -10.44 -18.54 18.11
C VAL A 674 -10.24 -17.04 17.94
N PHE A 675 -9.08 -16.64 17.43
CA PHE A 675 -8.84 -15.26 16.99
C PHE A 675 -8.87 -15.20 15.48
N ILE A 676 -9.66 -14.29 14.92
CA ILE A 676 -9.67 -14.04 13.47
C ILE A 676 -8.88 -12.77 13.21
N VAL A 677 -7.69 -12.91 12.62
CA VAL A 677 -6.83 -11.79 12.23
C VAL A 677 -7.16 -11.37 10.80
N ARG A 678 -7.41 -10.08 10.63
CA ARG A 678 -7.70 -9.43 9.35
C ARG A 678 -6.45 -9.27 8.49
N PRO A 679 -6.59 -9.05 7.17
CA PRO A 679 -5.46 -8.84 6.27
C PRO A 679 -4.58 -7.61 6.61
N ASP A 680 -5.08 -6.66 7.40
CA ASP A 680 -4.32 -5.49 7.89
C ASP A 680 -3.58 -5.75 9.21
N GLY A 681 -3.61 -6.98 9.73
CA GLY A 681 -2.91 -7.39 10.95
C GLY A 681 -3.59 -6.98 12.25
N TYR A 682 -4.89 -6.71 12.21
CA TYR A 682 -5.73 -6.47 13.39
C TYR A 682 -6.61 -7.67 13.67
N ILE A 683 -6.87 -7.96 14.95
CA ILE A 683 -7.83 -8.97 15.38
C ILE A 683 -9.22 -8.43 15.03
N GLY A 684 -9.91 -9.07 14.10
CA GLY A 684 -11.29 -8.75 13.77
C GLY A 684 -12.30 -9.42 14.71
N ALA A 685 -11.98 -10.62 15.19
CA ALA A 685 -12.82 -11.32 16.15
C ALA A 685 -12.05 -12.10 17.21
N LEU A 686 -12.61 -12.14 18.41
CA LEU A 686 -12.29 -13.06 19.50
C LEU A 686 -13.54 -13.89 19.76
N VAL A 687 -13.46 -15.19 19.48
CA VAL A 687 -14.59 -16.13 19.47
C VAL A 687 -14.34 -17.26 20.45
N THR A 688 -15.30 -17.50 21.35
CA THR A 688 -15.34 -18.64 22.27
C THR A 688 -16.51 -19.58 21.97
N SER A 689 -17.51 -19.12 21.20
CA SER A 689 -18.72 -19.87 20.84
C SER A 689 -18.57 -20.83 19.64
N GLY A 690 -17.33 -21.06 19.16
CA GLY A 690 -17.05 -22.00 18.07
C GLY A 690 -17.68 -21.58 16.74
N ARG A 691 -18.48 -22.47 16.13
CA ARG A 691 -19.10 -22.24 14.81
C ARG A 691 -19.97 -20.99 14.76
N LEU A 692 -20.72 -20.72 15.82
CA LEU A 692 -21.69 -19.63 15.85
C LEU A 692 -20.98 -18.27 15.73
N GLY A 693 -19.97 -18.01 16.57
CA GLY A 693 -19.21 -16.77 16.55
C GLY A 693 -18.45 -16.56 15.24
N ILE A 694 -17.85 -17.62 14.67
CA ILE A 694 -17.17 -17.55 13.38
C ILE A 694 -18.14 -17.12 12.27
N ARG A 695 -19.31 -17.75 12.19
CA ARG A 695 -20.34 -17.40 11.19
C ARG A 695 -20.90 -16.01 11.41
N ASN A 696 -21.15 -15.62 12.66
CA ASN A 696 -21.63 -14.28 13.00
C ASN A 696 -20.62 -13.22 12.52
N TYR A 697 -19.33 -13.38 12.81
CA TYR A 697 -18.30 -12.47 12.35
C TYR A 697 -18.24 -12.36 10.83
N PHE A 698 -18.10 -13.50 10.13
CA PHE A 698 -17.95 -13.49 8.68
C PHE A 698 -19.22 -13.09 7.93
N SER A 699 -20.42 -13.23 8.51
CA SER A 699 -21.66 -12.72 7.92
C SER A 699 -21.68 -11.19 7.78
N ASN A 700 -20.86 -10.47 8.56
CA ASN A 700 -20.69 -9.03 8.43
C ASN A 700 -19.67 -8.63 7.35
N ILE A 701 -18.96 -9.61 6.76
CA ILE A 701 -17.86 -9.39 5.81
C ILE A 701 -18.18 -10.00 4.44
N PHE A 702 -18.52 -11.28 4.40
CA PHE A 702 -18.68 -12.03 3.16
C PHE A 702 -20.16 -12.14 2.73
N LEU A 703 -20.36 -12.29 1.41
CA LEU A 703 -21.67 -12.55 0.79
C LEU A 703 -22.06 -14.02 0.74
#